data_AF-A0A0E0BWD6-F1
#
_entry.id   AF-A0A0E0BWD6-F1
#
_cell.length_a   1.000
_cell.length_b   1.000
_cell.length_c   1.000
_cell.angle_alpha   90.00
_cell.angle_beta   90.00
_cell.angle_gamma   90.00
#
_symmetry.space_group_name_H-M   'P 1'
#
loop_
_entity.id
_entity.type
_entity.pdbx_description
1 polymer ?
#
loop_
_entity_poly.entity_id
_entity_poly.type
_entity_poly.pdbx_seq_one_letter_code
_entity_poly.pdbx_strand_id
1 'polypeptide(L)'
;MEKRRFLGVCLLAAVLVLQAAVLGRGDGGGGRLLDPGKLEMFVDELPDMPRMRGYGVAEGGKLVAGNLTIGMYETMWKFHRDLPATRVFAYGTSKETATVPGPTIEAMQGVPTYVTWANHLPPRHFLPWDPTLTAAAPGSGVPAVVHLHGGVQHSGSDGHSLAWFTAGFSATGPRFSSPAAYEYPNQQPPGNLWYHDHAMGLTRVNILAGLLGAYRVASPAEEAALNLPSGEAFDRNLVLFDRDFLADGSLFMNRTGNNPSVHPQWQPEYFGAVVVANGKAWPYLRVRRRRYRLRVLNASNARFFRLSLSGGLRFVHVASDSVYLARPVPTRAFLLAPSEITDVVVDFAESGNATAIVLRSDAPAPYPGDPGDKAETVPVMKFVIDDDDAFSTEPDTSSVPARLTSPSRYAKPDAREAVLTRRIAMYEYTKEGTDEPTHLYLNARSYMDPVTETPREGTSELWDVINLTDDNHPLHVHLALFVALEQRSLRDVDDLKECMMARGSGGGGGADACGLERHLAGGRRHVVPKQERGWKNVFKVRPGTVTRLLVRFRPLSPPDSRRFPFDVTAGPGYVYHCHILDHEDNEMMRPMKMVRYRASMPDARSAAENASRHHHHHRAHAIADRSERGLPEEHSRGSVDERFVFPWMGILVNVPTEWKNGRQVGESGNRLKEGFARFCPHKVIPLWNHRGHTGNAIVEFAKDWTGFENALAFEVHFEQQGYGRRAWMGNKYRGSQMFGWVARADDHNSPGPIGVEVKKRHVEELESQYNETTASLERVMEQREQQLQAYNEEIRKMQDLALRHSQRIMDENKKLRSDLESKMQLLDSRSKELDKLAVQSNSDRMNLEKEKEKNNIKTKHLKMATLEQQKADESVLKLVEEHKREKQAALDKILKLEQQLNAKQKLELEIQQLQGKLEVMKHMPGKEDSEAKSKIHELSEELKDKYAEMESIESLNQALVIKERQSNDELQYARKVLIEGFQDIIVGRTNIGIKRMGVIDFKAFTNAYKQRSLEEDADVSAAELCSLWENEIKNSDWHPFRVVMVDDDGKLCELKEEHGEEICAMVTKALLELNEYNPSGRYPVPELWNFKENRKATLKEVVQYVLNQWKKNKRKR
;
A
#
# COMPACT_ATOMS: atom_id res chain seq x y z
N MET A 1 -51.95 -0.67 -31.78
CA MET A 1 -51.42 -1.11 -30.47
C MET A 1 -50.31 -2.18 -30.60
N GLU A 2 -49.65 -2.32 -31.76
CA GLU A 2 -48.58 -3.33 -31.96
C GLU A 2 -47.18 -2.74 -32.28
N LYS A 3 -47.04 -1.45 -32.59
CA LYS A 3 -45.72 -0.78 -32.68
C LYS A 3 -45.17 -0.24 -31.35
N ARG A 4 -45.95 -0.31 -30.26
CA ARG A 4 -45.52 0.10 -28.91
C ARG A 4 -44.97 -1.04 -28.05
N ARG A 5 -44.99 -2.28 -28.54
CA ARG A 5 -44.42 -3.45 -27.84
C ARG A 5 -43.04 -3.89 -28.35
N PHE A 6 -42.59 -3.38 -29.51
CA PHE A 6 -41.23 -3.66 -30.02
C PHE A 6 -40.18 -2.63 -29.54
N LEU A 7 -40.57 -1.38 -29.25
CA LEU A 7 -39.67 -0.39 -28.63
C LEU A 7 -39.51 -0.58 -27.10
N GLY A 8 -40.43 -1.28 -26.44
CA GLY A 8 -40.31 -1.60 -25.01
C GLY A 8 -39.24 -2.65 -24.71
N VAL A 9 -38.96 -3.55 -25.65
CA VAL A 9 -37.93 -4.60 -25.50
C VAL A 9 -36.54 -4.10 -25.89
N CYS A 10 -36.43 -3.06 -26.72
CA CYS A 10 -35.14 -2.40 -26.98
C CYS A 10 -34.73 -1.37 -25.91
N LEU A 11 -35.68 -0.78 -25.17
CA LEU A 11 -35.36 0.16 -24.08
C LEU A 11 -34.89 -0.53 -22.78
N LEU A 12 -35.23 -1.80 -22.56
CA LEU A 12 -34.67 -2.58 -21.43
C LEU A 12 -33.24 -3.08 -21.68
N ALA A 13 -32.81 -3.17 -22.95
CA ALA A 13 -31.43 -3.49 -23.30
C ALA A 13 -30.50 -2.25 -23.31
N ALA A 14 -31.02 -1.03 -23.45
CA ALA A 14 -30.22 0.21 -23.42
C ALA A 14 -30.07 0.82 -22.01
N VAL A 15 -31.02 0.58 -21.10
CA VAL A 15 -30.92 1.03 -19.69
C VAL A 15 -29.89 0.19 -18.90
N LEU A 16 -29.61 -1.05 -19.33
CA LEU A 16 -28.53 -1.88 -18.78
C LEU A 16 -27.13 -1.49 -19.30
N VAL A 17 -27.02 -0.64 -20.33
CA VAL A 17 -25.72 -0.16 -20.84
C VAL A 17 -25.36 1.26 -20.37
N LEU A 18 -26.32 2.03 -19.84
CA LEU A 18 -26.09 3.41 -19.39
C LEU A 18 -26.10 3.64 -17.87
N GLN A 19 -26.34 2.60 -17.05
CA GLN A 19 -25.99 2.63 -15.63
C GLN A 19 -24.49 2.37 -15.34
N ALA A 20 -23.69 2.10 -16.37
CA ALA A 20 -22.25 1.84 -16.23
C ALA A 20 -21.35 3.09 -16.39
N ALA A 21 -21.91 4.30 -16.59
CA ALA A 21 -21.09 5.47 -16.97
C ALA A 21 -21.21 6.73 -16.09
N VAL A 22 -22.06 6.77 -15.07
CA VAL A 22 -22.21 7.98 -14.22
C VAL A 22 -22.37 7.63 -12.74
N LEU A 23 -21.32 7.07 -12.14
CA LEU A 23 -20.99 7.21 -10.72
C LEU A 23 -19.46 7.20 -10.62
N GLY A 24 -18.85 8.39 -10.70
CA GLY A 24 -17.40 8.45 -10.65
C GLY A 24 -16.83 9.84 -10.89
N ARG A 25 -17.22 10.83 -10.08
CA ARG A 25 -16.38 11.98 -9.74
C ARG A 25 -16.71 12.48 -8.34
N GLY A 26 -16.05 11.85 -7.36
CA GLY A 26 -15.86 12.39 -6.01
C GLY A 26 -14.36 12.56 -5.78
N ASP A 27 -14.02 13.77 -5.34
CA ASP A 27 -12.84 14.27 -4.62
C ASP A 27 -11.45 13.62 -4.76
N GLY A 28 -10.46 14.44 -5.12
CA GLY A 28 -9.07 14.04 -5.39
C GLY A 28 -8.18 14.14 -4.17
N GLY A 29 -7.61 13.00 -3.75
CA GLY A 29 -6.56 12.93 -2.73
C GLY A 29 -6.09 11.52 -2.34
N GLY A 30 -6.85 10.46 -2.66
CA GLY A 30 -6.41 9.07 -2.49
C GLY A 30 -6.42 8.35 -3.83
N GLY A 31 -5.29 7.80 -4.26
CA GLY A 31 -5.26 6.88 -5.40
C GLY A 31 -6.27 5.75 -5.16
N ARG A 32 -6.99 5.33 -6.20
CA ARG A 32 -7.94 4.21 -6.10
C ARG A 32 -7.16 2.93 -5.79
N LEU A 33 -7.56 2.19 -4.76
CA LEU A 33 -7.00 0.86 -4.45
C LEU A 33 -7.11 -0.04 -5.69
N LEU A 34 -6.04 -0.75 -6.00
CA LEU A 34 -6.04 -1.71 -7.10
C LEU A 34 -7.02 -2.84 -6.79
N ASP A 35 -7.84 -3.19 -7.77
CA ASP A 35 -8.62 -4.43 -7.73
C ASP A 35 -7.70 -5.58 -8.18
N PRO A 36 -7.31 -6.51 -7.29
CA PRO A 36 -6.37 -7.58 -7.61
C PRO A 36 -6.88 -8.51 -8.72
N GLY A 37 -8.19 -8.62 -8.91
CA GLY A 37 -8.80 -9.42 -9.98
C GLY A 37 -8.49 -8.91 -11.39
N LYS A 38 -7.90 -7.71 -11.53
CA LYS A 38 -7.42 -7.17 -12.80
C LYS A 38 -6.01 -7.61 -13.18
N LEU A 39 -5.25 -8.18 -12.24
CA LEU A 39 -3.93 -8.72 -12.52
C LEU A 39 -4.07 -10.17 -12.98
N GLU A 40 -3.53 -10.49 -14.15
CA GLU A 40 -3.54 -11.84 -14.69
C GLU A 40 -2.59 -12.74 -13.87
N MET A 41 -3.12 -13.71 -13.13
CA MET A 41 -2.27 -14.58 -12.30
C MET A 41 -1.34 -15.48 -13.13
N PHE A 42 -0.17 -15.77 -12.60
CA PHE A 42 0.79 -16.75 -13.15
C PHE A 42 1.38 -16.38 -14.51
N VAL A 43 1.64 -15.09 -14.75
CA VAL A 43 2.22 -14.57 -15.99
C VAL A 43 3.67 -14.11 -15.86
N ASP A 44 4.15 -13.85 -14.63
CA ASP A 44 5.54 -13.54 -14.34
C ASP A 44 6.27 -14.80 -13.84
N GLU A 45 7.50 -15.04 -14.30
CA GLU A 45 8.34 -16.12 -13.78
C GLU A 45 8.87 -15.78 -12.38
N LEU A 46 8.98 -16.77 -11.51
CA LEU A 46 9.53 -16.64 -10.16
C LEU A 46 11.00 -16.23 -10.24
N PRO A 47 11.40 -15.07 -9.70
CA PRO A 47 12.79 -14.63 -9.76
C PRO A 47 13.72 -15.57 -8.99
N ASP A 48 14.93 -15.76 -9.53
CA ASP A 48 16.06 -16.23 -8.75
C ASP A 48 16.73 -15.05 -8.07
N MET A 49 16.73 -15.04 -6.75
CA MET A 49 17.29 -13.93 -6.00
C MET A 49 18.83 -13.98 -6.06
N PRO A 50 19.53 -12.85 -6.22
CA PRO A 50 20.99 -12.85 -6.27
C PRO A 50 21.58 -13.52 -5.02
N ARG A 51 22.63 -14.33 -5.20
CA ARG A 51 23.32 -15.01 -4.10
C ARG A 51 24.64 -14.32 -3.79
N MET A 52 24.89 -14.08 -2.50
CA MET A 52 26.15 -13.53 -2.01
C MET A 52 26.82 -14.53 -1.09
N ARG A 53 28.13 -14.71 -1.25
CA ARG A 53 28.92 -15.59 -0.40
C ARG A 53 29.28 -14.85 0.90
N GLY A 54 28.79 -15.35 2.03
CA GLY A 54 29.20 -14.94 3.37
C GLY A 54 30.58 -15.47 3.78
N TYR A 55 31.37 -16.01 2.84
CA TYR A 55 32.67 -16.63 3.08
C TYR A 55 33.61 -16.36 1.90
N GLY A 56 34.92 -16.38 2.17
CA GLY A 56 35.98 -16.39 1.16
C GLY A 56 36.62 -17.76 1.00
N VAL A 57 37.41 -17.92 -0.07
CA VAL A 57 38.24 -19.12 -0.31
C VAL A 57 39.69 -18.67 -0.47
N ALA A 58 40.54 -19.05 0.48
CA ALA A 58 41.98 -18.80 0.42
C ALA A 58 42.71 -19.87 -0.41
N GLU A 59 44.01 -19.67 -0.66
CA GLU A 59 44.87 -20.66 -1.30
C GLU A 59 44.75 -22.04 -0.61
N GLY A 60 44.71 -23.09 -1.42
CA GLY A 60 44.49 -24.46 -0.93
C GLY A 60 43.03 -24.80 -0.60
N GLY A 61 42.06 -23.94 -0.93
CA GLY A 61 40.63 -24.23 -0.77
C GLY A 61 40.08 -24.03 0.65
N LYS A 62 40.88 -23.44 1.55
CA LYS A 62 40.45 -23.16 2.93
C LYS A 62 39.41 -22.04 2.95
N LEU A 63 38.27 -22.31 3.60
CA LEU A 63 37.25 -21.29 3.83
C LEU A 63 37.74 -20.26 4.85
N VAL A 64 37.54 -18.98 4.54
CA VAL A 64 37.88 -17.84 5.41
C VAL A 64 36.69 -16.92 5.57
N ALA A 65 36.75 -16.01 6.55
CA ALA A 65 35.65 -15.11 6.83
C ALA A 65 35.25 -14.27 5.62
N GLY A 66 33.94 -14.15 5.38
CA GLY A 66 33.40 -13.27 4.35
C GLY A 66 33.23 -11.85 4.87
N ASN A 67 33.44 -10.87 3.99
CA ASN A 67 33.19 -9.46 4.30
C ASN A 67 32.23 -8.91 3.24
N LEU A 68 31.04 -8.52 3.66
CA LEU A 68 29.99 -7.99 2.80
C LEU A 68 29.65 -6.56 3.20
N THR A 69 29.32 -5.73 2.22
CA THR A 69 28.68 -4.43 2.45
C THR A 69 27.35 -4.45 1.75
N ILE A 70 26.27 -4.30 2.53
CA ILE A 70 24.91 -4.36 2.03
C ILE A 70 24.20 -3.08 2.44
N GLY A 71 23.74 -2.32 1.44
CA GLY A 71 23.02 -1.09 1.64
C GLY A 71 21.50 -1.29 1.61
N MET A 72 20.79 -0.41 2.32
CA MET A 72 19.35 -0.20 2.23
C MET A 72 19.10 0.96 1.27
N TYR A 73 18.42 0.71 0.16
CA TYR A 73 18.20 1.69 -0.89
C TYR A 73 16.71 1.88 -1.18
N GLU A 74 16.32 3.12 -1.48
CA GLU A 74 15.07 3.38 -2.18
C GLU A 74 15.25 3.11 -3.68
N THR A 75 14.39 2.26 -4.23
CA THR A 75 14.39 1.91 -5.66
C THR A 75 12.98 1.61 -6.17
N MET A 76 12.85 1.28 -7.45
CA MET A 76 11.60 0.88 -8.09
C MET A 76 11.63 -0.62 -8.39
N TRP A 77 10.62 -1.36 -7.96
CA TRP A 77 10.51 -2.81 -8.16
C TRP A 77 9.20 -3.17 -8.85
N LYS A 78 9.25 -4.05 -9.85
CA LYS A 78 8.07 -4.42 -10.64
C LYS A 78 7.48 -5.75 -10.17
N PHE A 79 6.49 -5.67 -9.27
CA PHE A 79 5.83 -6.85 -8.69
C PHE A 79 4.99 -7.66 -9.69
N HIS A 80 4.49 -7.05 -10.77
CA HIS A 80 3.70 -7.75 -11.78
C HIS A 80 3.90 -7.09 -13.15
N ARG A 81 3.84 -7.84 -14.25
CA ARG A 81 3.99 -7.33 -15.63
C ARG A 81 3.04 -6.16 -15.92
N ASP A 82 1.80 -6.30 -15.46
CA ASP A 82 0.70 -5.36 -15.73
C ASP A 82 0.49 -4.31 -14.62
N LEU A 83 1.35 -4.32 -13.59
CA LEU A 83 1.40 -3.28 -12.56
C LEU A 83 2.55 -2.31 -12.87
N PRO A 84 2.36 -0.99 -12.73
CA PRO A 84 3.48 -0.05 -12.75
C PRO A 84 4.54 -0.42 -11.71
N ALA A 85 5.78 -0.03 -11.95
CA ALA A 85 6.84 -0.28 -10.97
C ALA A 85 6.52 0.44 -9.65
N THR A 86 6.76 -0.25 -8.55
CA THR A 86 6.43 0.18 -7.18
C THR A 86 7.66 0.73 -6.49
N ARG A 87 7.52 1.87 -5.82
CA ARG A 87 8.57 2.40 -4.94
C ARG A 87 8.73 1.50 -3.71
N VAL A 88 9.96 1.07 -3.44
CA VAL A 88 10.31 0.14 -2.35
C VAL A 88 11.59 0.55 -1.64
N PHE A 89 11.79 0.02 -0.43
CA PHE A 89 13.10 -0.08 0.19
C PHE A 89 13.65 -1.49 -0.02
N ALA A 90 14.90 -1.60 -0.44
CA ALA A 90 15.49 -2.87 -0.87
C ALA A 90 16.94 -3.00 -0.40
N TYR A 91 17.35 -4.22 -0.08
CA TYR A 91 18.74 -4.54 0.23
C TYR A 91 19.53 -4.85 -1.06
N GLY A 92 20.76 -4.37 -1.15
CA GLY A 92 21.66 -4.66 -2.28
C GLY A 92 23.08 -4.19 -2.02
N THR A 93 24.02 -4.54 -2.90
CA THR A 93 25.40 -3.99 -2.86
C THR A 93 25.48 -2.56 -3.39
N SER A 94 24.49 -2.16 -4.19
CA SER A 94 24.28 -0.82 -4.73
C SER A 94 22.78 -0.61 -4.96
N LYS A 95 22.36 0.62 -5.29
CA LYS A 95 20.96 0.92 -5.61
C LYS A 95 20.44 0.12 -6.82
N GLU A 96 21.29 -0.15 -7.80
CA GLU A 96 20.97 -0.85 -9.05
C GLU A 96 20.84 -2.37 -8.85
N THR A 97 21.56 -2.90 -7.86
CA THR A 97 21.56 -4.33 -7.51
C THR A 97 20.58 -4.66 -6.39
N ALA A 98 19.90 -3.66 -5.84
CA ALA A 98 18.95 -3.83 -4.75
C ALA A 98 17.66 -4.50 -5.24
N THR A 99 17.26 -5.57 -4.56
CA THR A 99 16.10 -6.40 -4.94
C THR A 99 15.12 -6.54 -3.77
N VAL A 100 13.88 -6.93 -4.08
CA VAL A 100 12.88 -7.33 -3.07
C VAL A 100 12.42 -8.75 -3.37
N PRO A 101 12.67 -9.76 -2.51
CA PRO A 101 13.56 -9.73 -1.34
C PRO A 101 14.99 -9.27 -1.65
N GLY A 102 15.77 -8.95 -0.64
CA GLY A 102 17.21 -8.74 -0.76
C GLY A 102 17.95 -10.00 -1.25
N PRO A 103 19.24 -9.85 -1.60
CA PRO A 103 20.07 -10.98 -2.01
C PRO A 103 20.12 -12.08 -0.93
N THR A 104 20.10 -13.34 -1.37
CA THR A 104 20.31 -14.50 -0.49
C THR A 104 21.77 -14.53 -0.04
N ILE A 105 22.03 -14.49 1.26
CA ILE A 105 23.39 -14.65 1.80
C ILE A 105 23.63 -16.13 2.12
N GLU A 106 24.63 -16.72 1.48
CA GLU A 106 25.06 -18.10 1.72
C GLU A 106 26.32 -18.11 2.59
N ALA A 107 26.17 -18.53 3.84
CA ALA A 107 27.26 -18.68 4.79
C ALA A 107 27.62 -20.15 5.01
N MET A 108 28.81 -20.37 5.57
CA MET A 108 29.32 -21.70 5.88
C MET A 108 29.36 -21.87 7.40
N GLN A 109 28.91 -23.04 7.87
CA GLN A 109 28.91 -23.37 9.28
C GLN A 109 30.31 -23.18 9.88
N GLY A 110 30.40 -22.42 10.98
CA GLY A 110 31.63 -22.13 11.71
C GLY A 110 32.59 -21.15 11.02
N VAL A 111 32.23 -20.60 9.85
CA VAL A 111 32.99 -19.56 9.16
C VAL A 111 32.30 -18.21 9.41
N PRO A 112 32.97 -17.23 10.05
CA PRO A 112 32.35 -15.94 10.31
C PRO A 112 31.98 -15.18 9.02
N THR A 113 30.80 -14.56 9.02
CA THR A 113 30.40 -13.55 8.03
C THR A 113 30.38 -12.18 8.70
N TYR A 114 31.14 -11.22 8.18
CA TYR A 114 31.06 -9.83 8.57
C TYR A 114 30.18 -9.07 7.57
N VAL A 115 29.14 -8.39 8.05
CA VAL A 115 28.25 -7.59 7.19
C VAL A 115 28.20 -6.14 7.67
N THR A 116 28.69 -5.23 6.85
CA THR A 116 28.47 -3.80 7.03
C THR A 116 27.13 -3.42 6.43
N TRP A 117 26.16 -3.15 7.30
CA TRP A 117 24.84 -2.65 6.92
C TRP A 117 24.89 -1.13 6.74
N ALA A 118 24.68 -0.65 5.52
CA ALA A 118 24.71 0.78 5.20
C ALA A 118 23.29 1.31 4.96
N ASN A 119 22.93 2.41 5.60
CA ASN A 119 21.65 3.06 5.38
C ASN A 119 21.82 4.16 4.31
N HIS A 120 21.16 4.00 3.15
CA HIS A 120 21.08 4.99 2.07
C HIS A 120 19.62 5.40 1.79
N LEU A 121 18.74 5.20 2.78
CA LEU A 121 17.32 5.52 2.68
C LEU A 121 17.10 7.05 2.67
N PRO A 122 15.99 7.52 2.09
CA PRO A 122 15.66 8.94 2.05
C PRO A 122 15.44 9.54 3.45
N PRO A 123 15.35 10.88 3.55
CA PRO A 123 15.07 11.57 4.82
C PRO A 123 13.70 11.26 5.45
N ARG A 124 12.76 10.66 4.70
CA ARG A 124 11.39 10.39 5.16
C ARG A 124 10.89 9.05 4.62
N HIS A 125 10.13 8.35 5.46
CA HIS A 125 9.42 7.13 5.08
C HIS A 125 8.27 7.45 4.09
N PHE A 126 8.05 6.60 3.09
CA PHE A 126 6.98 6.82 2.10
C PHE A 126 5.64 6.16 2.48
N LEU A 127 5.67 5.12 3.30
CA LEU A 127 4.48 4.56 3.95
C LEU A 127 4.10 5.37 5.20
N PRO A 128 2.80 5.46 5.53
CA PRO A 128 2.36 5.96 6.83
C PRO A 128 3.00 5.16 7.97
N TRP A 129 3.42 5.85 9.02
CA TRP A 129 3.83 5.23 10.26
C TRP A 129 3.33 6.10 11.41
N ASP A 130 2.98 5.44 12.51
CA ASP A 130 2.32 6.09 13.63
C ASP A 130 3.35 6.64 14.63
N PRO A 131 3.47 7.98 14.79
CA PRO A 131 4.43 8.58 15.70
C PRO A 131 4.04 8.50 17.18
N THR A 132 2.84 7.99 17.49
CA THR A 132 2.38 7.82 18.88
C THR A 132 2.84 6.50 19.50
N LEU A 133 3.36 5.58 18.70
CA LEU A 133 3.99 4.35 19.19
C LEU A 133 5.34 4.64 19.86
N THR A 134 5.83 3.70 20.66
CA THR A 134 7.24 3.68 21.05
C THR A 134 8.08 3.42 19.81
N ALA A 135 8.48 4.50 19.13
CA ALA A 135 9.15 4.44 17.83
C ALA A 135 10.49 5.18 17.84
N ALA A 136 11.37 4.78 16.94
CA ALA A 136 12.59 5.50 16.66
C ALA A 136 12.27 6.91 16.12
N ALA A 137 12.69 7.95 16.84
CA ALA A 137 12.39 9.35 16.52
C ALA A 137 13.69 10.15 16.27
N PRO A 138 14.37 9.95 15.12
CA PRO A 138 15.65 10.61 14.84
C PRO A 138 15.54 12.10 14.48
N GLY A 139 14.31 12.62 14.32
CA GLY A 139 14.04 13.95 13.76
C GLY A 139 14.20 14.05 12.23
N SER A 140 15.20 13.38 11.65
CA SER A 140 15.42 13.29 10.19
C SER A 140 16.05 11.94 9.80
N GLY A 141 15.71 11.41 8.62
CA GLY A 141 16.16 10.10 8.16
C GLY A 141 15.20 8.98 8.55
N VAL A 142 15.22 7.88 7.77
CA VAL A 142 14.51 6.65 8.13
C VAL A 142 15.42 5.78 9.01
N PRO A 143 15.06 5.52 10.28
CA PRO A 143 15.77 4.56 11.12
C PRO A 143 15.67 3.15 10.57
N ALA A 144 16.78 2.43 10.62
CA ALA A 144 16.82 1.02 10.29
C ALA A 144 17.85 0.29 11.16
N VAL A 145 17.65 -1.00 11.39
CA VAL A 145 18.62 -1.92 12.00
C VAL A 145 18.32 -3.33 11.54
N VAL A 146 19.35 -4.09 11.17
CA VAL A 146 19.14 -5.43 10.61
C VAL A 146 19.23 -6.49 11.70
N HIS A 147 18.18 -7.29 11.83
CA HIS A 147 18.19 -8.53 12.60
C HIS A 147 18.47 -9.72 11.69
N LEU A 148 19.36 -10.62 12.11
CA LEU A 148 19.52 -11.94 11.49
C LEU A 148 18.68 -12.96 12.27
N HIS A 149 17.46 -13.17 11.80
CA HIS A 149 16.47 -14.05 12.40
C HIS A 149 16.91 -15.51 12.39
N GLY A 150 16.89 -16.10 13.59
CA GLY A 150 17.35 -17.46 13.83
C GLY A 150 18.86 -17.62 13.91
N GLY A 151 19.60 -16.52 13.92
CA GLY A 151 21.04 -16.50 14.09
C GLY A 151 21.49 -16.62 15.56
N VAL A 152 22.67 -17.20 15.75
CA VAL A 152 23.40 -17.29 17.01
C VAL A 152 24.59 -16.32 16.94
N GLN A 153 24.34 -15.07 17.31
CA GLN A 153 25.31 -13.96 17.27
C GLN A 153 25.35 -13.19 18.58
N HIS A 154 26.39 -12.37 18.75
CA HIS A 154 26.51 -11.44 19.85
C HIS A 154 25.42 -10.36 19.78
N SER A 155 24.90 -9.92 20.92
CA SER A 155 23.78 -8.96 20.99
C SER A 155 24.06 -7.63 20.26
N GLY A 156 25.33 -7.21 20.19
CA GLY A 156 25.76 -6.03 19.43
C GLY A 156 25.62 -6.15 17.90
N SER A 157 25.50 -7.37 17.37
CA SER A 157 25.26 -7.68 15.95
C SER A 157 23.92 -8.40 15.73
N ASP A 158 23.08 -8.46 16.76
CA ASP A 158 21.80 -9.15 16.72
C ASP A 158 20.70 -8.29 16.08
N GLY A 159 20.88 -6.97 16.03
CA GLY A 159 19.86 -6.07 15.52
C GLY A 159 18.85 -5.63 16.57
N HIS A 160 19.30 -5.42 17.81
CA HIS A 160 18.48 -4.91 18.91
C HIS A 160 17.66 -3.68 18.47
N SER A 161 16.36 -3.64 18.76
CA SER A 161 15.43 -2.67 18.15
C SER A 161 15.75 -1.20 18.47
N LEU A 162 16.38 -0.93 19.61
CA LEU A 162 16.93 0.39 20.00
C LEU A 162 18.34 0.70 19.46
N ALA A 163 18.93 -0.16 18.63
CA ALA A 163 20.24 0.02 18.00
C ALA A 163 20.12 0.50 16.54
N TRP A 164 18.99 1.10 16.18
CA TRP A 164 18.73 1.71 14.87
C TRP A 164 19.75 2.79 14.51
N PHE A 165 19.91 3.04 13.22
CA PHE A 165 20.69 4.14 12.68
C PHE A 165 20.06 4.67 11.40
N THR A 166 20.22 5.97 11.16
CA THR A 166 19.77 6.63 9.92
C THR A 166 20.90 6.69 8.89
N ALA A 167 20.60 7.23 7.71
CA ALA A 167 21.58 7.39 6.64
C ALA A 167 22.85 8.11 7.11
N GLY A 168 24.00 7.53 6.75
CA GLY A 168 25.34 8.01 7.15
C GLY A 168 25.59 8.02 8.66
N PHE A 169 24.80 7.27 9.46
CA PHE A 169 24.83 7.31 10.93
C PHE A 169 24.59 8.71 11.50
N SER A 170 23.84 9.55 10.79
CA SER A 170 23.54 10.93 11.21
C SER A 170 22.76 11.00 12.53
N ALA A 171 21.95 9.98 12.81
CA ALA A 171 21.34 9.71 14.10
C ALA A 171 21.39 8.21 14.39
N THR A 172 21.52 7.85 15.67
CA THR A 172 21.60 6.47 16.12
C THR A 172 20.76 6.28 17.39
N GLY A 173 20.19 5.09 17.54
CA GLY A 173 19.42 4.71 18.72
C GLY A 173 20.31 4.53 19.95
N PRO A 174 19.72 4.55 21.16
CA PRO A 174 20.45 4.56 22.42
C PRO A 174 21.22 3.26 22.70
N ARG A 175 20.99 2.19 21.93
CA ARG A 175 21.71 0.90 22.04
C ARG A 175 22.65 0.65 20.87
N PHE A 176 22.78 1.60 19.95
CA PHE A 176 23.77 1.54 18.89
C PHE A 176 25.17 1.60 19.50
N SER A 177 26.03 0.65 19.14
CA SER A 177 27.36 0.52 19.74
C SER A 177 28.48 1.00 18.82
N SER A 178 28.40 0.71 17.52
CA SER A 178 29.46 1.01 16.56
C SER A 178 28.95 0.90 15.12
N PRO A 179 29.49 1.68 14.16
CA PRO A 179 29.28 1.48 12.72
C PRO A 179 30.09 0.30 12.15
N ALA A 180 30.82 -0.44 13.00
CA ALA A 180 31.54 -1.64 12.60
C ALA A 180 30.60 -2.70 12.00
N ALA A 181 31.17 -3.59 11.19
CA ALA A 181 30.45 -4.69 10.59
C ALA A 181 29.81 -5.59 11.68
N TYR A 182 28.59 -6.05 11.42
CA TYR A 182 27.94 -7.07 12.22
C TYR A 182 28.69 -8.38 12.03
N GLU A 183 29.02 -9.06 13.13
CA GLU A 183 29.66 -10.36 13.10
C GLU A 183 28.62 -11.46 13.28
N TYR A 184 28.52 -12.32 12.27
CA TYR A 184 27.73 -13.55 12.32
C TYR A 184 28.69 -14.75 12.37
N PRO A 185 28.91 -15.36 13.56
CA PRO A 185 29.88 -16.46 13.70
C PRO A 185 29.49 -17.72 12.92
N ASN A 186 28.20 -17.89 12.61
CA ASN A 186 27.62 -19.09 11.97
C ASN A 186 27.93 -20.39 12.71
N GLN A 187 28.16 -20.32 14.03
CA GLN A 187 28.42 -21.48 14.90
C GLN A 187 27.10 -22.08 15.40
N GLN A 188 26.33 -22.60 14.45
CA GLN A 188 25.01 -23.19 14.68
C GLN A 188 24.76 -24.34 13.69
N PRO A 189 23.70 -25.15 13.86
CA PRO A 189 23.28 -26.11 12.86
C PRO A 189 23.12 -25.51 11.45
N PRO A 190 23.39 -26.25 10.37
CA PRO A 190 23.05 -25.80 9.02
C PRO A 190 21.53 -25.70 8.88
N GLY A 191 21.06 -24.64 8.22
CA GLY A 191 19.65 -24.38 8.07
C GLY A 191 19.32 -23.01 7.49
N ASN A 192 18.02 -22.71 7.52
CA ASN A 192 17.44 -21.51 6.94
C ASN A 192 17.27 -20.42 7.99
N LEU A 193 17.70 -19.23 7.63
CA LEU A 193 17.56 -17.99 8.39
C LEU A 193 17.04 -16.92 7.42
N TRP A 194 16.77 -15.74 7.95
CA TRP A 194 16.47 -14.59 7.12
C TRP A 194 16.90 -13.32 7.84
N TYR A 195 17.15 -12.26 7.10
CA TYR A 195 17.51 -10.97 7.66
C TYR A 195 16.45 -9.94 7.29
N HIS A 196 16.11 -9.07 8.22
CA HIS A 196 15.09 -8.04 8.04
C HIS A 196 15.36 -6.83 8.92
N ASP A 197 14.69 -5.73 8.62
CA ASP A 197 14.70 -4.58 9.52
C ASP A 197 14.02 -4.90 10.86
N HIS A 198 14.47 -4.29 11.95
CA HIS A 198 13.96 -4.48 13.30
C HIS A 198 13.93 -3.16 14.10
N ALA A 199 13.85 -2.01 13.42
CA ALA A 199 13.89 -0.71 14.09
C ALA A 199 12.63 -0.46 14.92
N MET A 200 12.83 -0.09 16.18
CA MET A 200 11.75 0.14 17.14
C MET A 200 10.59 0.99 16.57
N GLY A 201 9.38 0.44 16.59
CA GLY A 201 8.14 1.09 16.14
C GLY A 201 8.03 1.31 14.62
N LEU A 202 9.01 0.82 13.85
CA LEU A 202 9.04 0.87 12.39
C LEU A 202 9.22 -0.50 11.73
N THR A 203 9.36 -1.60 12.49
CA THR A 203 9.57 -2.94 11.93
C THR A 203 8.49 -3.26 10.87
N ARG A 204 7.22 -3.02 11.20
CA ARG A 204 6.08 -3.33 10.32
C ARG A 204 6.13 -2.57 8.99
N VAL A 205 6.58 -1.32 9.00
CA VAL A 205 6.60 -0.46 7.80
C VAL A 205 7.87 -0.63 6.98
N ASN A 206 9.01 -0.88 7.63
CA ASN A 206 10.28 -1.10 6.95
C ASN A 206 10.30 -2.46 6.22
N ILE A 207 9.73 -3.51 6.82
CA ILE A 207 9.55 -4.82 6.17
C ILE A 207 8.48 -4.71 5.07
N LEU A 208 7.37 -4.01 5.31
CA LEU A 208 6.34 -3.79 4.29
C LEU A 208 6.90 -3.06 3.06
N ALA A 209 7.78 -2.08 3.28
CA ALA A 209 8.50 -1.36 2.23
C ALA A 209 9.48 -2.23 1.43
N GLY A 210 9.97 -3.33 1.99
CA GLY A 210 10.76 -4.36 1.28
C GLY A 210 12.10 -4.76 1.93
N LEU A 211 12.42 -4.29 3.14
CA LEU A 211 13.67 -4.62 3.83
C LEU A 211 13.64 -6.02 4.48
N LEU A 212 13.69 -7.05 3.63
CA LEU A 212 13.74 -8.47 4.02
C LEU A 212 14.58 -9.27 3.01
N GLY A 213 15.29 -10.32 3.45
CA GLY A 213 16.10 -11.18 2.57
C GLY A 213 16.45 -12.52 3.21
N ALA A 214 16.80 -13.52 2.40
CA ALA A 214 17.09 -14.87 2.90
C ALA A 214 18.57 -15.03 3.34
N TYR A 215 18.81 -15.85 4.35
CA TYR A 215 20.14 -16.23 4.80
C TYR A 215 20.20 -17.75 4.98
N ARG A 216 21.30 -18.40 4.59
CA ARG A 216 21.48 -19.83 4.78
C ARG A 216 22.82 -20.10 5.41
N VAL A 217 22.84 -20.96 6.44
CA VAL A 217 24.06 -21.61 6.92
C VAL A 217 24.14 -22.98 6.25
N ALA A 218 25.10 -23.16 5.36
CA ALA A 218 25.37 -24.44 4.70
C ALA A 218 26.47 -25.22 5.43
N SER A 219 26.41 -26.54 5.33
CA SER A 219 27.49 -27.40 5.82
C SER A 219 27.68 -28.56 4.85
N PRO A 220 28.53 -28.43 3.83
CA PRO A 220 28.75 -29.50 2.84
C PRO A 220 29.13 -30.83 3.49
N ALA A 221 29.94 -30.79 4.56
CA ALA A 221 30.35 -31.98 5.30
C ALA A 221 29.17 -32.71 5.96
N GLU A 222 28.14 -31.98 6.41
CA GLU A 222 26.94 -32.56 7.01
C GLU A 222 25.86 -32.90 5.97
N GLU A 223 25.66 -32.05 4.98
CA GLU A 223 24.58 -32.14 4.01
C GLU A 223 24.88 -33.14 2.88
N ALA A 224 26.15 -33.43 2.56
CA ALA A 224 26.52 -34.34 1.46
C ALA A 224 25.92 -35.75 1.63
N ALA A 225 25.93 -36.29 2.85
CA ALA A 225 25.36 -37.61 3.15
C ALA A 225 23.83 -37.65 3.02
N LEU A 226 23.15 -36.50 3.05
CA LEU A 226 21.71 -36.43 2.88
C LEU A 226 21.30 -36.57 1.42
N ASN A 227 22.17 -36.18 0.49
CA ASN A 227 21.93 -36.20 -0.95
C ASN A 227 20.55 -35.60 -1.32
N LEU A 228 20.14 -34.53 -0.61
CA LEU A 228 18.91 -33.79 -0.90
C LEU A 228 19.03 -33.08 -2.26
N PRO A 229 17.92 -32.69 -2.91
CA PRO A 229 17.98 -31.83 -4.09
C PRO A 229 18.83 -30.59 -3.78
N SER A 230 19.78 -30.31 -4.66
CA SER A 230 20.83 -29.31 -4.47
C SER A 230 21.14 -28.59 -5.80
N GLY A 231 21.93 -27.52 -5.72
CA GLY A 231 22.22 -26.66 -6.87
C GLY A 231 21.14 -25.60 -7.10
N GLU A 232 21.50 -24.57 -7.86
CA GLU A 232 20.68 -23.36 -8.02
C GLU A 232 19.30 -23.64 -8.65
N ALA A 233 19.23 -24.65 -9.53
CA ALA A 233 17.99 -25.03 -10.20
C ALA A 233 17.02 -25.79 -9.28
N PHE A 234 17.52 -26.58 -8.31
CA PHE A 234 16.71 -27.55 -7.56
C PHE A 234 16.61 -27.26 -6.05
N ASP A 235 17.42 -26.35 -5.53
CA ASP A 235 17.36 -25.84 -4.14
C ASP A 235 17.00 -24.35 -4.15
N ARG A 236 15.71 -24.06 -3.92
CA ARG A 236 15.11 -22.74 -4.12
C ARG A 236 14.60 -22.15 -2.82
N ASN A 237 14.93 -20.88 -2.57
CA ASN A 237 14.25 -20.07 -1.57
C ASN A 237 12.91 -19.59 -2.13
N LEU A 238 11.86 -19.70 -1.30
CA LEU A 238 10.54 -19.19 -1.60
C LEU A 238 10.09 -18.28 -0.45
N VAL A 239 10.31 -16.98 -0.63
CA VAL A 239 9.93 -15.95 0.35
C VAL A 239 8.55 -15.45 -0.01
N LEU A 240 7.58 -15.77 0.85
CA LEU A 240 6.17 -15.43 0.70
C LEU A 240 5.85 -14.20 1.54
N PHE A 241 5.13 -13.24 0.96
CA PHE A 241 4.56 -12.12 1.68
C PHE A 241 3.36 -11.56 0.91
N ASP A 242 2.59 -10.65 1.50
CA ASP A 242 1.40 -10.07 0.88
C ASP A 242 1.44 -8.54 0.89
N ARG A 243 0.88 -7.93 -0.14
CA ARG A 243 0.87 -6.47 -0.34
C ARG A 243 -0.44 -6.01 -0.96
N ASP A 244 -0.81 -4.78 -0.67
CA ASP A 244 -1.81 -4.02 -1.42
C ASP A 244 -1.14 -2.92 -2.21
N PHE A 245 -1.75 -2.58 -3.34
CA PHE A 245 -1.25 -1.57 -4.25
C PHE A 245 -2.37 -0.58 -4.59
N LEU A 246 -2.01 0.67 -4.83
CA LEU A 246 -2.87 1.61 -5.52
C LEU A 246 -2.82 1.36 -7.03
N ALA A 247 -3.79 1.90 -7.78
CA ALA A 247 -3.88 1.76 -9.24
C ALA A 247 -2.65 2.32 -9.98
N ASP A 248 -1.86 3.21 -9.35
CA ASP A 248 -0.59 3.73 -9.89
C ASP A 248 0.61 2.83 -9.59
N GLY A 249 0.40 1.68 -8.95
CA GLY A 249 1.44 0.71 -8.57
C GLY A 249 2.12 1.00 -7.24
N SER A 250 1.83 2.10 -6.55
CA SER A 250 2.41 2.38 -5.22
C SER A 250 1.88 1.42 -4.15
N LEU A 251 2.70 1.10 -3.14
CA LEU A 251 2.26 0.30 -1.99
C LEU A 251 1.17 1.04 -1.22
N PHE A 252 0.12 0.31 -0.87
CA PHE A 252 -0.96 0.79 -0.02
C PHE A 252 -0.84 0.24 1.40
N MET A 253 -0.92 1.14 2.35
CA MET A 253 -1.16 0.89 3.77
C MET A 253 -2.17 1.92 4.24
N ASN A 254 -3.14 1.50 5.05
CA ASN A 254 -4.15 2.42 5.55
C ASN A 254 -3.48 3.52 6.40
N ARG A 255 -3.88 4.78 6.16
CA ARG A 255 -3.36 5.94 6.90
C ARG A 255 -4.17 6.26 8.15
N THR A 256 -5.25 5.51 8.39
CA THR A 256 -6.16 5.68 9.51
C THR A 256 -6.15 4.42 10.33
N GLY A 257 -5.73 4.54 11.60
CA GLY A 257 -5.74 3.43 12.56
C GLY A 257 -7.14 2.98 12.93
N ASN A 258 -7.27 1.84 13.59
CA ASN A 258 -8.57 1.35 14.08
C ASN A 258 -9.13 2.26 15.18
N ASN A 259 -8.24 2.86 15.97
CA ASN A 259 -8.57 3.81 17.01
C ASN A 259 -7.80 5.13 16.80
N PRO A 260 -8.20 5.97 15.83
CA PRO A 260 -7.46 7.19 15.46
C PRO A 260 -7.28 8.20 16.59
N SER A 261 -8.11 8.12 17.64
CA SER A 261 -8.00 8.96 18.83
C SER A 261 -6.85 8.57 19.77
N VAL A 262 -6.38 7.32 19.70
CA VAL A 262 -5.26 6.80 20.48
C VAL A 262 -4.03 6.67 19.59
N HIS A 263 -4.19 5.94 18.48
CA HIS A 263 -3.17 5.74 17.45
C HIS A 263 -3.72 6.16 16.09
N PRO A 264 -3.32 7.34 15.58
CA PRO A 264 -3.85 7.90 14.34
C PRO A 264 -3.73 6.99 13.11
N GLN A 265 -2.70 6.14 13.05
CA GLN A 265 -2.36 5.35 11.85
C GLN A 265 -2.18 3.84 12.13
N TRP A 266 -1.95 3.42 13.38
CA TRP A 266 -1.73 2.01 13.70
C TRP A 266 -3.01 1.17 13.59
N GLN A 267 -2.88 0.01 12.95
CA GLN A 267 -3.87 -1.06 12.90
C GLN A 267 -3.24 -2.31 13.51
N PRO A 268 -4.03 -3.18 14.17
CA PRO A 268 -3.50 -4.36 14.85
C PRO A 268 -2.87 -5.38 13.88
N GLU A 269 -3.31 -5.44 12.62
CA GLU A 269 -2.70 -6.29 11.59
C GLU A 269 -2.80 -5.70 10.18
N TYR A 270 -1.77 -5.97 9.37
CA TYR A 270 -1.79 -5.76 7.93
C TYR A 270 -2.05 -7.04 7.14
N PHE A 271 -3.06 -6.99 6.26
CA PHE A 271 -3.35 -8.03 5.26
C PHE A 271 -3.46 -7.44 3.85
N GLY A 272 -2.52 -7.79 2.98
CA GLY A 272 -2.59 -7.44 1.55
C GLY A 272 -3.38 -8.47 0.75
N ALA A 273 -4.06 -8.04 -0.29
CA ALA A 273 -4.84 -8.90 -1.17
C ALA A 273 -3.99 -9.60 -2.24
N VAL A 274 -2.80 -9.07 -2.57
CA VAL A 274 -1.88 -9.67 -3.54
C VAL A 274 -0.84 -10.51 -2.81
N VAL A 275 -0.84 -11.83 -3.08
CA VAL A 275 0.20 -12.74 -2.57
C VAL A 275 1.42 -12.67 -3.49
N VAL A 276 2.58 -12.44 -2.88
CA VAL A 276 3.88 -12.26 -3.53
C VAL A 276 4.81 -13.40 -3.15
N ALA A 277 5.52 -13.93 -4.13
CA ALA A 277 6.61 -14.89 -3.95
C ALA A 277 7.88 -14.35 -4.64
N ASN A 278 8.97 -14.24 -3.90
CA ASN A 278 10.25 -13.67 -4.36
C ASN A 278 10.10 -12.35 -5.15
N GLY A 279 9.20 -11.47 -4.67
CA GLY A 279 9.01 -10.16 -5.29
C GLY A 279 8.09 -10.13 -6.51
N LYS A 280 7.43 -11.23 -6.86
CA LYS A 280 6.41 -11.26 -7.93
C LYS A 280 5.03 -11.67 -7.41
N ALA A 281 3.99 -11.02 -7.89
CA ALA A 281 2.60 -11.36 -7.62
C ALA A 281 2.23 -12.65 -8.36
N TRP A 282 1.76 -13.67 -7.62
CA TRP A 282 1.37 -14.98 -8.14
C TRP A 282 2.24 -15.52 -9.29
N PRO A 283 3.55 -15.70 -9.11
CA PRO A 283 4.43 -16.07 -10.20
C PRO A 283 4.22 -17.52 -10.62
N TYR A 284 4.86 -17.91 -11.72
CA TYR A 284 5.06 -19.32 -12.07
C TYR A 284 6.54 -19.72 -12.01
N LEU A 285 6.82 -20.99 -11.74
CA LEU A 285 8.15 -21.58 -11.85
C LEU A 285 8.10 -22.80 -12.77
N ARG A 286 8.99 -22.86 -13.76
CA ARG A 286 9.16 -24.06 -14.59
C ARG A 286 9.91 -25.12 -13.80
N VAL A 287 9.35 -26.32 -13.75
CA VAL A 287 9.93 -27.45 -13.03
C VAL A 287 9.99 -28.68 -13.93
N ARG A 288 11.06 -29.47 -13.79
CA ARG A 288 11.15 -30.79 -14.41
C ARG A 288 10.41 -31.81 -13.56
N ARG A 289 10.01 -32.95 -14.14
CA ARG A 289 9.45 -34.10 -13.40
C ARG A 289 10.51 -34.79 -12.53
N ARG A 290 10.89 -34.15 -11.44
CA ARG A 290 11.90 -34.62 -10.46
C ARG A 290 11.68 -33.96 -9.10
N ARG A 291 12.54 -34.29 -8.13
CA ARG A 291 12.52 -33.66 -6.80
C ARG A 291 13.16 -32.27 -6.80
N TYR A 292 12.50 -31.36 -6.09
CA TYR A 292 12.97 -30.01 -5.78
C TYR A 292 12.93 -29.80 -4.27
N ARG A 293 13.93 -29.10 -3.73
CA ARG A 293 13.98 -28.61 -2.35
C ARG A 293 13.51 -27.14 -2.35
N LEU A 294 12.48 -26.85 -1.56
CA LEU A 294 11.91 -25.52 -1.39
C LEU A 294 12.07 -25.09 0.07
N ARG A 295 12.72 -23.95 0.28
CA ARG A 295 12.89 -23.30 1.58
C ARG A 295 11.85 -22.19 1.68
N VAL A 296 10.69 -22.52 2.24
CA VAL A 296 9.52 -21.65 2.25
C VAL A 296 9.55 -20.81 3.52
N LEU A 297 9.74 -19.50 3.35
CA LEU A 297 9.72 -18.48 4.41
C LEU A 297 8.43 -17.68 4.29
N ASN A 298 7.72 -17.50 5.41
CA ASN A 298 6.65 -16.51 5.50
C ASN A 298 7.20 -15.19 6.06
N ALA A 299 7.32 -14.17 5.22
CA ALA A 299 7.76 -12.81 5.56
C ALA A 299 6.61 -11.78 5.49
N SER A 300 5.36 -12.25 5.60
CA SER A 300 4.18 -11.37 5.74
C SER A 300 4.18 -10.64 7.08
N ASN A 301 3.52 -9.48 7.13
CA ASN A 301 3.34 -8.73 8.37
C ASN A 301 2.50 -9.50 9.40
N ALA A 302 1.36 -10.06 8.98
CA ALA A 302 0.44 -10.80 9.86
C ALA A 302 -0.13 -12.08 9.25
N ARG A 303 -0.13 -12.21 7.91
CA ARG A 303 -0.81 -13.32 7.21
C ARG A 303 -0.19 -14.69 7.51
N PHE A 304 -1.04 -15.65 7.86
CA PHE A 304 -0.70 -17.07 7.91
C PHE A 304 -0.99 -17.74 6.57
N PHE A 305 -0.24 -18.78 6.23
CA PHE A 305 -0.50 -19.60 5.05
C PHE A 305 -0.72 -21.06 5.45
N ARG A 306 -1.85 -21.66 5.04
CA ARG A 306 -2.05 -23.12 5.11
C ARG A 306 -1.83 -23.71 3.73
N LEU A 307 -0.57 -24.01 3.43
CA LEU A 307 -0.11 -24.34 2.08
C LEU A 307 -0.51 -25.76 1.68
N SER A 308 -1.00 -25.92 0.45
CA SER A 308 -1.26 -27.21 -0.19
C SER A 308 -0.94 -27.14 -1.69
N LEU A 309 -0.67 -28.30 -2.32
CA LEU A 309 -0.47 -28.41 -3.76
C LEU A 309 -1.73 -28.96 -4.44
N SER A 310 -2.09 -28.44 -5.61
CA SER A 310 -3.06 -29.08 -6.48
C SER A 310 -2.55 -30.46 -6.96
N GLY A 311 -3.43 -31.31 -7.48
CA GLY A 311 -3.05 -32.65 -7.94
C GLY A 311 -2.71 -33.64 -6.81
N GLY A 312 -2.77 -33.23 -5.53
CA GLY A 312 -2.60 -34.13 -4.39
C GLY A 312 -1.14 -34.47 -4.06
N LEU A 313 -0.18 -33.76 -4.65
CA LEU A 313 1.24 -33.88 -4.30
C LEU A 313 1.48 -33.61 -2.82
N ARG A 314 2.54 -34.21 -2.28
CA ARG A 314 2.93 -34.09 -0.87
C ARG A 314 4.17 -33.23 -0.72
N PHE A 315 4.27 -32.59 0.43
CA PHE A 315 5.51 -32.03 0.92
C PHE A 315 6.21 -33.06 1.80
N VAL A 316 7.51 -33.25 1.61
CA VAL A 316 8.33 -34.03 2.53
C VAL A 316 9.19 -33.06 3.32
N HIS A 317 8.78 -32.74 4.55
CA HIS A 317 9.52 -31.82 5.41
C HIS A 317 10.85 -32.45 5.83
N VAL A 318 11.93 -31.70 5.67
CA VAL A 318 13.28 -32.10 6.08
C VAL A 318 13.81 -31.23 7.23
N ALA A 319 13.36 -29.99 7.37
CA ALA A 319 13.71 -29.12 8.48
C ALA A 319 12.51 -28.29 8.94
N SER A 320 12.55 -27.88 10.22
CA SER A 320 11.67 -26.86 10.80
C SER A 320 12.53 -25.66 11.19
N ASP A 321 12.20 -24.48 10.67
CA ASP A 321 13.02 -23.27 10.75
C ASP A 321 14.48 -23.49 10.31
N SER A 322 15.42 -23.38 11.26
CA SER A 322 16.87 -23.41 11.06
C SER A 322 17.52 -24.77 11.38
N VAL A 323 16.74 -25.82 11.69
CA VAL A 323 17.30 -27.12 12.10
C VAL A 323 16.61 -28.30 11.41
N TYR A 324 17.42 -29.21 10.85
CA TYR A 324 16.93 -30.47 10.30
C TYR A 324 16.15 -31.29 11.32
N LEU A 325 15.05 -31.89 10.86
CA LEU A 325 14.28 -32.86 11.63
C LEU A 325 15.11 -34.14 11.85
N ALA A 326 14.71 -34.99 12.80
CA ALA A 326 15.35 -36.29 12.96
C ALA A 326 15.09 -37.23 11.75
N ARG A 327 13.88 -37.12 11.19
CA ARG A 327 13.38 -37.93 10.08
C ARG A 327 12.48 -37.07 9.19
N PRO A 328 12.38 -37.38 7.89
CA PRO A 328 11.48 -36.67 7.01
C PRO A 328 10.02 -36.89 7.41
N VAL A 329 9.18 -35.87 7.25
CA VAL A 329 7.75 -35.92 7.59
C VAL A 329 6.92 -35.58 6.36
N PRO A 330 6.19 -36.54 5.78
CA PRO A 330 5.29 -36.25 4.65
C PRO A 330 4.00 -35.58 5.13
N THR A 331 3.57 -34.53 4.45
CA THR A 331 2.30 -33.82 4.68
C THR A 331 1.63 -33.48 3.35
N ARG A 332 0.30 -33.31 3.37
CA ARG A 332 -0.47 -32.78 2.21
C ARG A 332 -0.73 -31.28 2.31
N ALA A 333 -0.75 -30.78 3.54
CA ALA A 333 -0.85 -29.38 3.85
C ALA A 333 -0.19 -29.11 5.19
N PHE A 334 0.27 -27.88 5.40
CA PHE A 334 0.82 -27.43 6.68
C PHE A 334 0.56 -25.93 6.86
N LEU A 335 0.50 -25.47 8.11
CA LEU A 335 0.28 -24.08 8.48
C LEU A 335 1.63 -23.41 8.77
N LEU A 336 1.88 -22.27 8.13
CA LEU A 336 3.10 -21.47 8.23
C LEU A 336 2.73 -20.07 8.74
N ALA A 337 3.09 -19.75 9.98
CA ALA A 337 2.87 -18.44 10.58
C ALA A 337 3.93 -17.42 10.10
N PRO A 338 3.71 -16.10 10.30
CA PRO A 338 4.75 -15.09 10.08
C PRO A 338 6.09 -15.50 10.73
N SER A 339 7.18 -15.32 9.99
CA SER A 339 8.56 -15.64 10.36
C SER A 339 8.90 -17.13 10.53
N GLU A 340 7.94 -18.05 10.40
CA GLU A 340 8.26 -19.47 10.31
C GLU A 340 8.91 -19.79 8.95
N ILE A 341 9.89 -20.70 8.98
CA ILE A 341 10.51 -21.26 7.78
C ILE A 341 10.28 -22.76 7.77
N THR A 342 9.94 -23.33 6.62
CA THR A 342 9.96 -24.78 6.43
C THR A 342 10.82 -25.17 5.26
N ASP A 343 11.54 -26.27 5.41
CA ASP A 343 12.35 -26.86 4.34
C ASP A 343 11.67 -28.14 3.88
N VAL A 344 11.22 -28.17 2.63
CA VAL A 344 10.42 -29.27 2.07
C VAL A 344 11.00 -29.76 0.76
N VAL A 345 10.88 -31.06 0.53
CA VAL A 345 11.08 -31.66 -0.79
C VAL A 345 9.72 -31.92 -1.43
N VAL A 346 9.56 -31.50 -2.68
CA VAL A 346 8.39 -31.80 -3.53
C VAL A 346 8.87 -32.64 -4.70
N ASP A 347 8.22 -33.77 -4.93
CA ASP A 347 8.52 -34.65 -6.05
C ASP A 347 7.52 -34.42 -7.18
N PHE A 348 7.94 -33.68 -8.21
CA PHE A 348 7.12 -33.45 -9.39
C PHE A 348 7.10 -34.65 -10.36
N ALA A 349 7.90 -35.71 -10.13
CA ALA A 349 7.73 -36.96 -10.86
C ALA A 349 6.42 -37.67 -10.48
N GLU A 350 5.89 -37.41 -9.26
CA GLU A 350 4.59 -37.93 -8.80
C GLU A 350 3.39 -37.17 -9.40
N SER A 351 3.59 -36.18 -10.29
CA SER A 351 2.51 -35.36 -10.84
C SER A 351 1.65 -36.05 -11.90
N GLY A 352 2.02 -37.26 -12.32
CA GLY A 352 1.41 -37.95 -13.45
C GLY A 352 1.42 -37.09 -14.73
N ASN A 353 0.30 -37.06 -15.44
CA ASN A 353 0.12 -36.30 -16.69
C ASN A 353 -0.24 -34.83 -16.46
N ALA A 354 -0.18 -34.32 -15.22
CA ALA A 354 -0.40 -32.90 -14.98
C ALA A 354 0.70 -32.08 -15.68
N THR A 355 0.28 -30.97 -16.32
CA THR A 355 1.18 -29.98 -16.94
C THR A 355 1.44 -28.79 -16.02
N ALA A 356 0.67 -28.66 -14.93
CA ALA A 356 0.87 -27.63 -13.92
C ALA A 356 0.36 -28.06 -12.54
N ILE A 357 0.99 -27.53 -11.49
CA ILE A 357 0.61 -27.69 -10.09
C ILE A 357 0.55 -26.30 -9.44
N VAL A 358 -0.56 -25.96 -8.79
CA VAL A 358 -0.72 -24.69 -8.09
C VAL A 358 -0.45 -24.87 -6.61
N LEU A 359 0.45 -24.06 -6.05
CA LEU A 359 0.58 -23.85 -4.62
C LEU A 359 -0.52 -22.88 -4.17
N ARG A 360 -1.30 -23.28 -3.17
CA ARG A 360 -2.46 -22.52 -2.69
C ARG A 360 -2.50 -22.47 -1.17
N SER A 361 -3.20 -21.49 -0.62
CA SER A 361 -3.46 -21.36 0.81
C SER A 361 -4.96 -21.26 1.06
N ASP A 362 -5.43 -21.89 2.13
CA ASP A 362 -6.82 -21.77 2.60
C ASP A 362 -6.89 -21.33 4.08
N ALA A 363 -5.81 -20.70 4.57
CA ALA A 363 -5.76 -20.04 5.87
C ALA A 363 -6.57 -18.73 5.85
N PRO A 364 -7.46 -18.50 6.82
CA PRO A 364 -8.09 -17.19 7.03
C PRO A 364 -7.07 -16.08 7.33
N ALA A 365 -7.47 -14.85 7.04
CA ALA A 365 -6.74 -13.63 7.38
C ALA A 365 -7.79 -12.58 7.84
N PRO A 366 -7.90 -12.27 9.14
CA PRO A 366 -7.07 -12.75 10.26
C PRO A 366 -7.19 -14.27 10.50
N TYR A 367 -6.13 -14.88 11.03
CA TYR A 367 -6.07 -16.33 11.24
C TYR A 367 -6.54 -16.72 12.64
N PRO A 368 -7.62 -17.51 12.78
CA PRO A 368 -8.17 -17.89 14.08
C PRO A 368 -7.33 -18.97 14.78
N GLY A 369 -7.63 -19.21 16.05
CA GLY A 369 -6.89 -20.19 16.87
C GLY A 369 -6.97 -21.66 16.43
N ASP A 370 -8.04 -22.09 15.77
CA ASP A 370 -8.27 -23.51 15.42
C ASP A 370 -7.69 -23.84 14.01
N PRO A 371 -6.84 -24.88 13.89
CA PRO A 371 -6.38 -25.40 12.59
C PRO A 371 -7.47 -25.82 11.60
N GLY A 372 -8.72 -25.99 12.06
CA GLY A 372 -9.86 -26.41 11.26
C GLY A 372 -10.47 -25.33 10.37
N ASP A 373 -10.33 -24.07 10.74
CA ASP A 373 -10.97 -22.97 10.03
C ASP A 373 -10.35 -22.80 8.64
N LYS A 374 -11.22 -22.63 7.64
CA LYS A 374 -10.82 -22.49 6.24
C LYS A 374 -11.47 -21.25 5.68
N ALA A 375 -10.68 -20.43 4.99
CA ALA A 375 -11.20 -19.39 4.13
C ALA A 375 -11.30 -19.89 2.68
N GLU A 376 -11.76 -19.02 1.79
CA GLU A 376 -11.64 -19.24 0.36
C GLU A 376 -10.18 -19.53 -0.01
N THR A 377 -9.98 -20.54 -0.85
CA THR A 377 -8.63 -20.97 -1.24
C THR A 377 -8.02 -19.96 -2.19
N VAL A 378 -6.96 -19.28 -1.76
CA VAL A 378 -6.21 -18.31 -2.55
C VAL A 378 -4.99 -18.95 -3.21
N PRO A 379 -4.71 -18.64 -4.49
CA PRO A 379 -3.47 -19.07 -5.14
C PRO A 379 -2.25 -18.33 -4.56
N VAL A 380 -1.11 -19.02 -4.53
CA VAL A 380 0.19 -18.46 -4.12
C VAL A 380 1.14 -18.37 -5.31
N MET A 381 1.35 -19.49 -6.02
CA MET A 381 2.15 -19.55 -7.24
C MET A 381 1.83 -20.82 -8.04
N LYS A 382 2.33 -20.91 -9.28
CA LYS A 382 2.12 -22.07 -10.17
C LYS A 382 3.44 -22.72 -10.58
N PHE A 383 3.57 -24.01 -10.39
CA PHE A 383 4.62 -24.81 -11.01
C PHE A 383 4.16 -25.28 -12.39
N VAL A 384 4.90 -24.94 -13.44
CA VAL A 384 4.65 -25.42 -14.81
C VAL A 384 5.58 -26.60 -15.04
N ILE A 385 5.01 -27.77 -15.32
CA ILE A 385 5.78 -28.99 -15.54
C ILE A 385 6.24 -28.99 -16.98
N ASP A 386 7.55 -28.93 -17.18
CA ASP A 386 8.17 -28.93 -18.50
C ASP A 386 8.39 -30.37 -18.97
N ASP A 387 7.79 -30.69 -20.13
CA ASP A 387 7.89 -31.98 -20.80
C ASP A 387 9.02 -31.99 -21.84
N ASP A 388 9.58 -30.82 -22.18
CA ASP A 388 10.62 -30.64 -23.21
C ASP A 388 11.99 -31.08 -22.66
N ASP A 389 12.11 -32.39 -22.44
CA ASP A 389 13.34 -33.11 -22.11
C ASP A 389 14.12 -33.50 -23.36
N ALA A 390 13.89 -32.83 -24.50
CA ALA A 390 14.60 -33.08 -25.75
C ALA A 390 16.12 -32.76 -25.66
N PHE A 391 16.58 -32.11 -24.58
CA PHE A 391 17.98 -31.71 -24.40
C PHE A 391 18.57 -31.90 -22.97
N SER A 392 17.88 -32.50 -22.00
CA SER A 392 18.38 -32.66 -20.61
C SER A 392 18.49 -34.13 -20.18
N THR A 393 19.58 -34.79 -20.57
CA THR A 393 19.91 -36.19 -20.23
C THR A 393 20.26 -36.47 -18.76
N GLU A 394 20.09 -35.53 -17.82
CA GLU A 394 20.54 -35.74 -16.43
C GLU A 394 19.47 -36.39 -15.53
N PRO A 395 19.64 -37.66 -15.13
CA PRO A 395 18.70 -38.33 -14.22
C PRO A 395 18.70 -37.67 -12.84
N ASP A 396 17.56 -37.70 -12.14
CA ASP A 396 17.48 -37.20 -10.77
C ASP A 396 18.16 -38.16 -9.77
N THR A 397 19.42 -37.88 -9.47
CA THR A 397 20.24 -38.65 -8.52
C THR A 397 20.01 -38.27 -7.05
N SER A 398 19.16 -37.29 -6.75
CA SER A 398 18.88 -36.86 -5.37
C SER A 398 18.14 -37.95 -4.57
N SER A 399 17.94 -37.73 -3.28
CA SER A 399 17.22 -38.63 -2.38
C SER A 399 16.63 -37.90 -1.18
N VAL A 400 15.69 -38.53 -0.47
CA VAL A 400 15.28 -38.09 0.87
C VAL A 400 15.51 -39.25 1.83
N PRO A 401 16.59 -39.22 2.63
CA PRO A 401 16.96 -40.34 3.48
C PRO A 401 15.99 -40.48 4.67
N ALA A 402 15.81 -41.72 5.14
CA ALA A 402 14.93 -42.01 6.28
C ALA A 402 15.41 -41.38 7.61
N ARG A 403 16.67 -40.95 7.67
CA ARG A 403 17.28 -40.21 8.79
C ARG A 403 17.98 -38.99 8.24
N LEU A 404 17.65 -37.82 8.80
CA LEU A 404 18.21 -36.54 8.37
C LEU A 404 19.28 -36.02 9.34
N THR A 405 19.26 -36.50 10.59
CA THR A 405 20.27 -36.18 11.60
C THR A 405 20.65 -37.44 12.39
N SER A 406 21.90 -37.50 12.87
CA SER A 406 22.30 -38.55 13.80
C SER A 406 21.70 -38.28 15.18
N PRO A 407 21.16 -39.30 15.90
CA PRO A 407 20.66 -39.13 17.27
C PRO A 407 21.70 -38.58 18.26
N SER A 408 23.00 -38.78 17.99
CA SER A 408 24.09 -38.23 18.79
C SER A 408 24.41 -36.76 18.50
N ARG A 409 23.87 -36.19 17.41
CA ARG A 409 24.22 -34.84 16.93
C ARG A 409 23.43 -33.76 17.66
N TYR A 410 22.12 -33.93 17.78
CA TYR A 410 21.26 -33.04 18.56
C TYR A 410 20.62 -33.82 19.69
N ALA A 411 20.90 -33.39 20.93
CA ALA A 411 20.27 -33.99 22.10
C ALA A 411 18.75 -33.92 21.96
N LYS A 412 18.08 -35.06 22.16
CA LYS A 412 16.62 -35.13 22.15
C LYS A 412 16.10 -34.15 23.22
N PRO A 413 15.12 -33.29 22.89
CA PRO A 413 14.49 -32.40 23.86
C PRO A 413 13.91 -33.21 25.03
N ASP A 414 14.27 -32.87 26.26
CA ASP A 414 13.70 -33.44 27.49
C ASP A 414 13.36 -32.29 28.45
N ALA A 415 12.08 -32.16 28.81
CA ALA A 415 11.61 -31.13 29.74
C ALA A 415 12.33 -31.18 31.10
N ARG A 416 12.86 -32.34 31.50
CA ARG A 416 13.60 -32.52 32.76
C ARG A 416 14.93 -31.78 32.81
N GLU A 417 15.44 -31.32 31.67
CA GLU A 417 16.66 -30.52 31.61
C GLU A 417 16.45 -29.06 32.03
N ALA A 418 15.19 -28.62 32.11
CA ALA A 418 14.85 -27.24 32.44
C ALA A 418 15.17 -26.95 33.91
N VAL A 419 15.91 -25.86 34.16
CA VAL A 419 16.28 -25.42 35.51
C VAL A 419 15.24 -24.49 36.13
N LEU A 420 14.30 -24.00 35.32
CA LEU A 420 13.29 -23.01 35.70
C LEU A 420 12.09 -23.15 34.76
N THR A 421 10.89 -22.88 35.30
CA THR A 421 9.69 -22.63 34.50
C THR A 421 9.32 -21.15 34.61
N ARG A 422 9.16 -20.46 33.48
CA ARG A 422 8.63 -19.10 33.38
C ARG A 422 7.20 -19.13 32.88
N ARG A 423 6.36 -18.24 33.39
CA ARG A 423 5.06 -17.96 32.77
C ARG A 423 5.16 -16.65 32.00
N ILE A 424 4.81 -16.71 30.72
CA ILE A 424 4.81 -15.56 29.80
C ILE A 424 3.37 -15.34 29.36
N ALA A 425 2.72 -14.28 29.79
CA ALA A 425 1.33 -13.99 29.43
C ALA A 425 1.25 -12.98 28.28
N MET A 426 0.37 -13.23 27.33
CA MET A 426 0.07 -12.35 26.20
C MET A 426 -1.24 -11.62 26.47
N TYR A 427 -1.19 -10.29 26.45
CA TYR A 427 -2.33 -9.41 26.71
C TYR A 427 -2.62 -8.53 25.51
N GLU A 428 -3.91 -8.27 25.32
CA GLU A 428 -4.43 -7.24 24.44
C GLU A 428 -5.33 -6.31 25.26
N TYR A 429 -5.17 -5.01 25.03
CA TYR A 429 -5.93 -3.97 25.70
C TYR A 429 -6.76 -3.23 24.68
N THR A 430 -8.07 -3.11 24.94
CA THR A 430 -9.01 -2.41 24.07
C THR A 430 -9.38 -1.05 24.65
N LYS A 431 -9.94 -0.17 23.81
CA LYS A 431 -10.52 1.10 24.28
C LYS A 431 -11.83 0.82 25.02
N GLU A 432 -12.02 1.48 26.16
CA GLU A 432 -13.23 1.34 26.98
C GLU A 432 -14.52 1.52 26.14
N GLY A 433 -15.43 0.55 26.26
CA GLY A 433 -16.69 0.52 25.53
C GLY A 433 -16.59 0.08 24.06
N THR A 434 -15.43 -0.41 23.61
CA THR A 434 -15.21 -0.98 22.27
C THR A 434 -14.35 -2.24 22.33
N ASP A 435 -14.43 -3.09 21.30
CA ASP A 435 -13.54 -4.26 21.13
C ASP A 435 -12.29 -3.93 20.31
N GLU A 436 -12.01 -2.65 20.04
CA GLU A 436 -10.87 -2.24 19.21
C GLU A 436 -9.56 -2.18 20.03
N PRO A 437 -8.49 -2.86 19.58
CA PRO A 437 -7.20 -2.84 20.26
C PRO A 437 -6.59 -1.44 20.34
N THR A 438 -5.91 -1.19 21.45
CA THR A 438 -5.08 -0.01 21.67
C THR A 438 -3.61 -0.38 21.72
N HIS A 439 -3.25 -1.49 22.36
CA HIS A 439 -1.88 -1.98 22.44
C HIS A 439 -1.88 -3.43 22.94
N LEU A 440 -0.75 -4.11 22.74
CA LEU A 440 -0.52 -5.49 23.14
C LEU A 440 0.77 -5.59 23.94
N TYR A 441 0.76 -6.41 25.00
CA TYR A 441 1.91 -6.57 25.88
C TYR A 441 2.23 -8.03 26.20
N LEU A 442 3.52 -8.28 26.40
CA LEU A 442 4.02 -9.49 27.06
C LEU A 442 4.20 -9.20 28.55
N ASN A 443 3.61 -10.05 29.38
CA ASN A 443 3.61 -9.90 30.84
C ASN A 443 3.13 -8.51 31.28
N ALA A 444 2.09 -7.95 30.63
CA ALA A 444 1.50 -6.64 30.96
C ALA A 444 2.54 -5.52 31.15
N ARG A 445 3.62 -5.54 30.35
CA ARG A 445 4.71 -4.57 30.38
C ARG A 445 4.98 -4.04 28.99
N SER A 446 5.27 -2.75 28.93
CA SER A 446 5.84 -2.10 27.75
C SER A 446 7.26 -2.58 27.51
N TYR A 447 7.79 -2.30 26.32
CA TYR A 447 9.20 -2.61 26.03
C TYR A 447 10.16 -1.86 26.94
N MET A 448 9.85 -0.59 27.25
CA MET A 448 10.71 0.30 28.04
C MET A 448 10.75 -0.04 29.54
N ASP A 449 9.84 -0.88 30.03
CA ASP A 449 9.87 -1.35 31.41
C ASP A 449 11.15 -2.17 31.70
N PRO A 450 11.63 -2.19 32.96
CA PRO A 450 12.81 -2.96 33.34
C PRO A 450 12.76 -4.42 32.88
N VAL A 451 13.88 -4.94 32.39
CA VAL A 451 14.00 -6.33 31.91
C VAL A 451 13.63 -7.34 33.01
N THR A 452 12.81 -8.33 32.64
CA THR A 452 12.30 -9.39 33.53
C THR A 452 12.87 -10.76 33.17
N GLU A 453 12.97 -11.04 31.87
CA GLU A 453 13.49 -12.30 31.35
C GLU A 453 15.02 -12.27 31.35
N THR A 454 15.58 -12.88 32.39
CA THR A 454 17.02 -12.95 32.64
C THR A 454 17.54 -14.40 32.65
N PRO A 455 17.48 -15.11 31.52
CA PRO A 455 17.92 -16.50 31.45
C PRO A 455 19.43 -16.64 31.65
N ARG A 456 19.84 -17.79 32.20
CA ARG A 456 21.25 -18.12 32.42
C ARG A 456 21.84 -18.85 31.21
N GLU A 457 22.99 -18.39 30.75
CA GLU A 457 23.78 -19.14 29.76
C GLU A 457 24.08 -20.56 30.26
N GLY A 458 23.99 -21.54 29.37
CA GLY A 458 24.28 -22.94 29.69
C GLY A 458 23.08 -23.71 30.22
N THR A 459 21.91 -23.07 30.33
CA THR A 459 20.71 -23.69 30.88
C THR A 459 19.61 -23.84 29.83
N SER A 460 18.62 -24.66 30.14
CA SER A 460 17.33 -24.65 29.45
C SER A 460 16.24 -24.25 30.46
N GLU A 461 15.16 -23.70 29.96
CA GLU A 461 14.00 -23.29 30.75
C GLU A 461 12.72 -23.77 30.08
N LEU A 462 11.70 -24.07 30.87
CA LEU A 462 10.33 -24.22 30.36
C LEU A 462 9.68 -22.84 30.31
N TRP A 463 9.12 -22.46 29.18
CA TRP A 463 8.30 -21.27 29.06
C TRP A 463 6.87 -21.72 28.81
N ASP A 464 6.01 -21.50 29.80
CA ASP A 464 4.57 -21.68 29.69
C ASP A 464 3.97 -20.35 29.22
N VAL A 465 3.76 -20.26 27.90
CA VAL A 465 3.23 -19.08 27.24
C VAL A 465 1.71 -19.11 27.28
N ILE A 466 1.10 -18.20 28.03
CA ILE A 466 -0.34 -18.11 28.29
C ILE A 466 -0.92 -17.08 27.32
N ASN A 467 -1.72 -17.51 26.37
CA ASN A 467 -2.39 -16.60 25.45
C ASN A 467 -3.81 -16.27 25.94
N LEU A 468 -4.00 -15.04 26.41
CA LEU A 468 -5.27 -14.48 26.91
C LEU A 468 -5.98 -13.59 25.87
N THR A 469 -5.49 -13.61 24.63
CA THR A 469 -6.04 -12.87 23.50
C THR A 469 -6.80 -13.81 22.57
N ASP A 470 -7.53 -13.23 21.61
CA ASP A 470 -8.27 -13.99 20.60
C ASP A 470 -7.41 -14.37 19.37
N ASP A 471 -6.21 -13.79 19.26
CA ASP A 471 -5.29 -14.03 18.15
C ASP A 471 -4.36 -15.20 18.36
N ASN A 472 -3.87 -15.73 17.24
CA ASN A 472 -2.73 -16.63 17.22
C ASN A 472 -1.42 -15.84 17.09
N HIS A 473 -0.54 -15.93 18.09
CA HIS A 473 0.71 -15.16 18.10
C HIS A 473 1.92 -16.04 17.76
N PRO A 474 2.64 -15.81 16.65
CA PRO A 474 3.92 -16.46 16.40
C PRO A 474 4.98 -15.88 17.34
N LEU A 475 5.29 -16.58 18.42
CA LEU A 475 6.31 -16.15 19.38
C LEU A 475 7.71 -16.43 18.86
N HIS A 476 8.54 -15.40 18.74
CA HIS A 476 9.96 -15.46 18.44
C HIS A 476 10.81 -15.20 19.69
N VAL A 477 11.93 -15.92 19.82
CA VAL A 477 12.96 -15.70 20.86
C VAL A 477 14.31 -15.59 20.17
N HIS A 478 14.97 -14.43 20.30
CA HIS A 478 16.32 -14.22 19.75
C HIS A 478 17.34 -15.12 20.46
N LEU A 479 18.48 -15.39 19.80
CA LEU A 479 19.61 -16.24 20.25
C LEU A 479 19.27 -17.73 20.49
N ALA A 480 18.15 -18.01 21.15
CA ALA A 480 17.77 -19.32 21.63
C ALA A 480 16.98 -20.12 20.59
N LEU A 481 17.11 -21.43 20.67
CA LEU A 481 16.23 -22.37 19.98
C LEU A 481 15.35 -23.06 21.02
N PHE A 482 14.15 -23.44 20.60
CA PHE A 482 13.19 -24.08 21.47
C PHE A 482 12.40 -25.19 20.78
N VAL A 483 11.76 -26.03 21.59
CA VAL A 483 10.82 -27.05 21.12
C VAL A 483 9.47 -26.85 21.76
N ALA A 484 8.42 -26.80 20.94
CA ALA A 484 7.05 -26.85 21.44
C ALA A 484 6.73 -28.28 21.91
N LEU A 485 6.44 -28.42 23.20
CA LEU A 485 6.15 -29.72 23.82
C LEU A 485 4.67 -30.05 23.76
N GLU A 486 3.82 -29.07 24.07
CA GLU A 486 2.37 -29.18 24.03
C GLU A 486 1.74 -27.79 24.02
N GLN A 487 0.47 -27.72 23.61
CA GLN A 487 -0.38 -26.61 24.03
C GLN A 487 -1.73 -27.11 24.51
N ARG A 488 -2.22 -26.51 25.58
CA ARG A 488 -3.37 -26.99 26.35
C ARG A 488 -4.37 -25.87 26.51
N SER A 489 -5.63 -26.13 26.15
CA SER A 489 -6.70 -25.15 26.28
C SER A 489 -6.95 -24.79 27.75
N LEU A 490 -7.18 -23.50 27.97
CA LEU A 490 -7.68 -22.94 29.22
C LEU A 490 -9.22 -23.02 29.20
N ARG A 491 -9.81 -23.31 30.36
CA ARG A 491 -11.24 -23.14 30.63
C ARG A 491 -11.45 -21.83 31.37
N ASP A 492 -12.61 -21.21 31.18
CA ASP A 492 -13.00 -19.98 31.87
C ASP A 492 -11.90 -18.90 31.71
N VAL A 493 -11.53 -18.62 30.46
CA VAL A 493 -10.39 -17.74 30.12
C VAL A 493 -10.63 -16.32 30.62
N ASP A 494 -11.87 -15.85 30.54
CA ASP A 494 -12.26 -14.51 31.01
C ASP A 494 -12.04 -14.36 32.51
N ASP A 495 -12.46 -15.33 33.32
CA ASP A 495 -12.21 -15.35 34.78
C ASP A 495 -10.71 -15.25 35.11
N LEU A 496 -9.89 -16.01 34.37
CA LEU A 496 -8.43 -15.98 34.54
C LEU A 496 -7.86 -14.61 34.12
N LYS A 497 -8.30 -14.09 32.97
CA LYS A 497 -7.88 -12.80 32.41
C LYS A 497 -8.23 -11.67 33.35
N GLU A 498 -9.47 -11.60 33.84
CA GLU A 498 -9.94 -10.61 34.82
C GLU A 498 -9.12 -10.66 36.11
N CYS A 499 -8.90 -11.85 36.68
CA CYS A 499 -8.08 -12.00 37.87
C CYS A 499 -6.64 -11.53 37.64
N MET A 500 -6.03 -11.90 36.50
CA MET A 500 -4.65 -11.54 36.18
C MET A 500 -4.50 -10.04 35.94
N MET A 501 -5.47 -9.41 35.26
CA MET A 501 -5.52 -7.96 35.04
C MET A 501 -5.70 -7.19 36.36
N ALA A 502 -6.63 -7.63 37.22
CA ALA A 502 -6.92 -6.95 38.49
C ALA A 502 -5.73 -6.93 39.47
N ARG A 503 -4.83 -7.92 39.37
CA ARG A 503 -3.64 -8.01 40.23
C ARG A 503 -2.47 -7.15 39.76
N GLY A 504 -2.61 -6.40 38.66
CA GLY A 504 -1.57 -5.52 38.10
C GLY A 504 -0.22 -6.22 37.85
N SER A 505 -0.23 -7.56 37.73
CA SER A 505 0.98 -8.35 37.87
C SER A 505 1.62 -8.54 36.51
N GLY A 506 2.55 -7.64 36.19
CA GLY A 506 3.37 -7.70 34.98
C GLY A 506 4.42 -8.83 34.96
N GLY A 507 4.04 -10.03 35.39
CA GLY A 507 4.92 -11.20 35.47
C GLY A 507 4.17 -12.47 35.87
N GLY A 508 4.77 -13.62 35.58
CA GLY A 508 4.13 -14.93 35.69
C GLY A 508 3.53 -15.33 37.03
N GLY A 509 3.93 -14.69 38.14
CA GLY A 509 3.37 -14.95 39.47
C GLY A 509 1.89 -14.60 39.61
N GLY A 510 1.35 -13.74 38.74
CA GLY A 510 -0.09 -13.44 38.69
C GLY A 510 -0.93 -14.64 38.24
N ALA A 511 -0.43 -15.44 37.29
CA ALA A 511 -1.16 -16.59 36.77
C ALA A 511 -1.35 -17.69 37.81
N ASP A 512 -0.28 -18.01 38.55
CA ASP A 512 -0.35 -19.03 39.61
C ASP A 512 -1.24 -18.56 40.78
N ALA A 513 -1.17 -17.27 41.14
CA ALA A 513 -2.05 -16.67 42.15
C ALA A 513 -3.54 -16.65 41.73
N CYS A 514 -3.81 -16.60 40.43
CA CYS A 514 -5.15 -16.73 39.85
C CYS A 514 -5.57 -18.20 39.60
N GLY A 515 -4.76 -19.18 40.03
CA GLY A 515 -5.11 -20.58 39.96
C GLY A 515 -5.05 -21.17 38.56
N LEU A 516 -4.09 -20.77 37.72
CA LEU A 516 -3.88 -21.28 36.34
C LEU A 516 -4.10 -22.79 36.18
N GLU A 517 -3.59 -23.63 37.08
CA GLU A 517 -3.75 -25.09 37.01
C GLU A 517 -5.23 -25.54 37.04
N ARG A 518 -6.11 -24.79 37.71
CA ARG A 518 -7.57 -25.02 37.70
C ARG A 518 -8.17 -24.81 36.31
N HIS A 519 -7.74 -23.74 35.64
CA HIS A 519 -8.16 -23.40 34.28
C HIS A 519 -7.60 -24.40 33.26
N LEU A 520 -6.42 -24.97 33.51
CA LEU A 520 -5.85 -26.03 32.68
C LEU A 520 -6.49 -27.39 32.91
N ALA A 521 -6.92 -27.71 34.14
CA ALA A 521 -7.52 -28.99 34.49
C ALA A 521 -8.68 -29.31 33.52
N GLY A 522 -8.73 -30.50 32.94
CA GLY A 522 -9.76 -30.86 31.93
C GLY A 522 -9.64 -30.20 30.55
N GLY A 523 -8.75 -29.23 30.36
CA GLY A 523 -8.53 -28.55 29.07
C GLY A 523 -7.97 -29.49 27.99
N ARG A 524 -8.44 -29.30 26.74
CA ARG A 524 -8.02 -30.11 25.58
C ARG A 524 -6.52 -29.96 25.32
N ARG A 525 -5.84 -31.10 25.15
CA ARG A 525 -4.43 -31.14 24.73
C ARG A 525 -4.32 -31.13 23.21
N HIS A 526 -3.64 -30.12 22.68
CA HIS A 526 -3.33 -29.99 21.26
C HIS A 526 -1.94 -30.57 21.00
N VAL A 527 -1.89 -31.58 20.13
CA VAL A 527 -0.65 -32.26 19.79
C VAL A 527 0.12 -31.42 18.76
N VAL A 528 1.38 -31.11 19.06
CA VAL A 528 2.27 -30.43 18.11
C VAL A 528 2.42 -31.27 16.83
N PRO A 529 2.19 -30.70 15.63
CA PRO A 529 2.33 -31.40 14.37
C PRO A 529 3.72 -32.03 14.21
N LYS A 530 3.81 -33.21 13.59
CA LYS A 530 5.07 -33.98 13.53
C LYS A 530 6.23 -33.19 12.91
N GLN A 531 5.94 -32.39 11.89
CA GLN A 531 6.89 -31.53 11.19
C GLN A 531 7.36 -30.31 12.00
N GLU A 532 6.78 -30.05 13.17
CA GLU A 532 7.13 -28.92 14.06
C GLU A 532 7.70 -29.38 15.41
N ARG A 533 7.93 -30.68 15.60
CA ARG A 533 8.50 -31.24 16.85
C ARG A 533 10.02 -31.10 16.94
N GLY A 534 10.63 -30.42 15.96
CA GLY A 534 12.06 -30.12 15.93
C GLY A 534 12.42 -28.90 16.77
N TRP A 535 13.70 -28.54 16.73
CA TRP A 535 14.19 -27.26 17.23
C TRP A 535 13.76 -26.15 16.28
N LYS A 536 13.22 -25.09 16.85
CA LYS A 536 12.62 -23.94 16.18
C LYS A 536 13.03 -22.65 16.88
N ASN A 537 12.76 -21.51 16.26
CA ASN A 537 12.90 -20.19 16.88
C ASN A 537 11.62 -19.36 16.81
N VAL A 538 10.61 -19.82 16.06
CA VAL A 538 9.28 -19.22 16.04
C VAL A 538 8.24 -20.33 16.23
N PHE A 539 7.21 -20.07 17.04
CA PHE A 539 6.07 -20.99 17.12
C PHE A 539 4.77 -20.27 17.45
N LYS A 540 3.72 -20.69 16.76
CA LYS A 540 2.34 -20.20 16.86
C LYS A 540 1.66 -20.58 18.19
N VAL A 541 1.36 -19.56 19.00
CA VAL A 541 0.71 -19.67 20.30
C VAL A 541 -0.78 -19.44 20.14
N ARG A 542 -1.56 -20.53 20.27
CA ARG A 542 -3.02 -20.50 20.08
C ARG A 542 -3.74 -19.68 21.15
N PRO A 543 -4.81 -18.94 20.80
CA PRO A 543 -5.67 -18.22 21.73
C PRO A 543 -6.31 -19.17 22.74
N GLY A 544 -6.51 -18.69 23.97
CA GLY A 544 -7.09 -19.47 25.07
C GLY A 544 -6.29 -20.74 25.40
N THR A 545 -4.98 -20.75 25.19
CA THR A 545 -4.12 -21.90 25.52
C THR A 545 -2.89 -21.51 26.31
N VAL A 546 -2.34 -22.48 27.05
CA VAL A 546 -0.95 -22.45 27.50
C VAL A 546 -0.12 -23.30 26.56
N THR A 547 0.86 -22.67 25.91
CA THR A 547 1.86 -23.32 25.06
C THR A 547 3.15 -23.50 25.82
N ARG A 548 3.55 -24.76 26.04
CA ARG A 548 4.77 -25.11 26.77
C ARG A 548 5.93 -25.30 25.80
N LEU A 549 6.92 -24.43 25.92
CA LEU A 549 8.16 -24.45 25.16
C LEU A 549 9.33 -24.89 26.06
N LEU A 550 10.21 -25.75 25.55
CA LEU A 550 11.53 -25.97 26.14
C LEU A 550 12.52 -25.06 25.42
N VAL A 551 12.90 -23.95 26.03
CA VAL A 551 13.80 -22.94 25.49
C VAL A 551 15.22 -23.21 25.95
N ARG A 552 16.18 -23.23 25.03
CA ARG A 552 17.57 -23.59 25.32
C ARG A 552 18.50 -22.39 25.12
N PHE A 553 19.10 -21.95 26.22
CA PHE A 553 20.06 -20.84 26.26
C PHE A 553 21.50 -21.35 26.26
N ARG A 554 21.78 -22.28 25.35
CA ARG A 554 23.09 -22.88 25.07
C ARG A 554 23.12 -23.40 23.64
N PRO A 555 24.31 -23.57 23.02
CA PRO A 555 24.39 -24.11 21.66
C PRO A 555 23.75 -25.50 21.53
N LEU A 556 23.16 -25.78 20.36
CA LEU A 556 22.67 -27.12 20.03
C LEU A 556 23.76 -28.09 19.60
N SER A 557 24.87 -27.56 19.07
CA SER A 557 25.99 -28.35 18.58
C SER A 557 27.32 -27.63 18.91
N PRO A 558 28.33 -28.34 19.46
CA PRO A 558 28.24 -29.72 19.95
C PRO A 558 27.32 -29.82 21.20
N PRO A 559 26.64 -30.97 21.43
CA PRO A 559 25.58 -31.09 22.45
C PRO A 559 26.06 -30.91 23.89
N ASP A 560 27.35 -31.14 24.15
CA ASP A 560 27.96 -30.96 25.47
C ASP A 560 28.37 -29.50 25.75
N SER A 561 28.29 -28.62 24.75
CA SER A 561 28.64 -27.22 24.94
C SER A 561 27.65 -26.55 25.90
N ARG A 562 28.20 -25.90 26.93
CA ARG A 562 27.44 -25.09 27.87
C ARG A 562 27.57 -23.60 27.61
N ARG A 563 28.38 -23.18 26.63
CA ARG A 563 28.65 -21.77 26.36
C ARG A 563 28.62 -21.48 24.88
N PHE A 564 28.12 -20.30 24.56
CA PHE A 564 28.23 -19.75 23.22
C PHE A 564 29.70 -19.35 22.95
N PRO A 565 30.10 -19.25 21.68
CA PRO A 565 31.48 -18.90 21.32
C PRO A 565 31.84 -17.43 21.53
N PHE A 566 30.92 -16.65 22.07
CA PHE A 566 31.06 -15.23 22.40
C PHE A 566 30.37 -14.93 23.73
N ASP A 567 30.69 -13.81 24.35
CA ASP A 567 30.05 -13.40 25.61
C ASP A 567 28.61 -12.94 25.34
N VAL A 568 27.65 -13.84 25.55
CA VAL A 568 26.21 -13.52 25.41
C VAL A 568 25.70 -12.49 26.41
N THR A 569 26.46 -12.19 27.47
CA THR A 569 26.06 -11.23 28.51
C THR A 569 26.52 -9.80 28.23
N ALA A 570 27.42 -9.64 27.25
CA ALA A 570 27.89 -8.35 26.78
C ALA A 570 26.91 -7.74 25.75
N GLY A 571 27.00 -6.41 25.58
CA GLY A 571 26.17 -5.64 24.66
C GLY A 571 24.77 -5.29 25.20
N PRO A 572 23.85 -4.86 24.32
CA PRO A 572 22.55 -4.34 24.74
C PRO A 572 21.55 -5.40 25.23
N GLY A 573 21.81 -6.68 24.97
CA GLY A 573 20.88 -7.79 25.23
C GLY A 573 20.11 -8.21 23.97
N TYR A 574 19.15 -9.12 24.15
CA TYR A 574 18.33 -9.70 23.09
C TYR A 574 16.85 -9.34 23.31
N VAL A 575 15.95 -9.81 22.46
CA VAL A 575 14.50 -9.64 22.65
C VAL A 575 13.74 -10.94 22.42
N TYR A 576 12.49 -10.97 22.87
CA TYR A 576 11.50 -11.98 22.48
C TYR A 576 10.17 -11.27 22.25
N HIS A 577 9.41 -11.71 21.25
CA HIS A 577 8.24 -10.96 20.78
C HIS A 577 7.26 -11.81 19.97
N CYS A 578 6.04 -11.30 19.82
CA CYS A 578 5.17 -11.74 18.75
C CYS A 578 5.72 -11.26 17.41
N HIS A 579 5.66 -12.11 16.39
CA HIS A 579 6.15 -11.80 15.04
C HIS A 579 5.01 -11.46 14.05
N ILE A 580 3.80 -11.17 14.56
CA ILE A 580 2.88 -10.27 13.86
C ILE A 580 3.45 -8.87 14.06
N LEU A 581 3.93 -8.25 12.97
CA LEU A 581 4.77 -7.06 13.07
C LEU A 581 4.03 -5.85 13.64
N ASP A 582 2.74 -5.76 13.36
CA ASP A 582 1.86 -4.73 13.91
C ASP A 582 1.67 -4.90 15.43
N HIS A 583 1.68 -6.15 15.96
CA HIS A 583 1.70 -6.43 17.41
C HIS A 583 3.07 -6.12 18.00
N GLU A 584 4.16 -6.49 17.32
CA GLU A 584 5.54 -6.22 17.74
C GLU A 584 5.80 -4.72 17.98
N ASP A 585 5.32 -3.87 17.07
CA ASP A 585 5.56 -2.42 17.10
C ASP A 585 4.69 -1.67 18.13
N ASN A 586 3.63 -2.28 18.69
CA ASN A 586 2.74 -1.61 19.67
C ASN A 586 2.35 -2.45 20.91
N GLU A 587 3.25 -2.98 21.73
CA GLU A 587 4.62 -3.42 21.43
C GLU A 587 4.82 -4.72 22.18
N MET A 588 4.23 -5.80 21.65
CA MET A 588 4.26 -7.17 22.16
C MET A 588 5.65 -7.79 21.99
N MET A 589 6.66 -7.05 22.44
CA MET A 589 8.09 -7.30 22.41
C MET A 589 8.66 -6.90 23.76
N ARG A 590 9.56 -7.72 24.30
CA ARG A 590 10.23 -7.45 25.57
C ARG A 590 11.74 -7.71 25.47
N PRO A 591 12.57 -6.90 26.15
CA PRO A 591 13.98 -7.17 26.27
C PRO A 591 14.22 -8.46 27.06
N MET A 592 15.29 -9.16 26.69
CA MET A 592 15.82 -10.36 27.33
C MET A 592 17.31 -10.17 27.58
N LYS A 593 17.75 -10.37 28.83
CA LYS A 593 19.15 -10.17 29.21
C LYS A 593 19.78 -11.44 29.73
N MET A 594 20.72 -11.99 28.98
CA MET A 594 21.51 -13.15 29.40
C MET A 594 22.36 -12.82 30.64
N VAL A 595 22.41 -13.75 31.58
CA VAL A 595 23.27 -13.66 32.78
C VAL A 595 24.24 -14.84 32.86
N ARG A 596 25.43 -14.61 33.42
CA ARG A 596 26.49 -15.63 33.50
C ARG A 596 26.12 -16.73 34.51
N TYR A 597 26.57 -17.94 34.22
CA TYR A 597 26.60 -19.03 35.19
C TYR A 597 27.60 -18.67 36.32
N ARG A 598 27.11 -18.24 37.47
CA ARG A 598 27.90 -18.29 38.71
C ARG A 598 27.83 -19.71 39.23
N ALA A 599 28.93 -20.43 39.18
CA ALA A 599 29.11 -21.57 40.08
C ALA A 599 29.11 -20.99 41.50
N SER A 600 28.00 -21.09 42.20
CA SER A 600 28.02 -20.89 43.65
C SER A 600 29.04 -21.90 44.19
N MET A 601 30.10 -21.41 44.85
CA MET A 601 30.78 -22.26 45.83
C MET A 601 29.68 -22.84 46.72
N PRO A 602 29.68 -24.16 47.00
CA PRO A 602 28.67 -24.72 47.89
C PRO A 602 28.75 -23.96 49.21
N ASP A 603 27.62 -23.45 49.67
CA ASP A 603 27.48 -22.98 51.05
C ASP A 603 27.98 -24.10 51.96
N ALA A 604 28.98 -23.80 52.80
CA ALA A 604 29.56 -24.75 53.76
C ALA A 604 28.52 -25.28 54.77
N ARG A 605 27.27 -24.81 54.71
CA ARG A 605 26.13 -25.29 55.49
C ARG A 605 25.38 -26.47 54.86
N SER A 606 25.45 -26.71 53.55
CA SER A 606 24.76 -27.86 52.92
C SER A 606 25.60 -29.14 52.86
N ALA A 607 26.90 -29.06 53.12
CA ALA A 607 27.79 -30.23 53.23
C ALA A 607 27.64 -30.96 54.57
N ALA A 608 27.10 -30.30 55.60
CA ALA A 608 26.87 -30.89 56.92
C ALA A 608 25.57 -31.73 56.99
N GLU A 609 24.54 -31.42 56.20
CA GLU A 609 23.25 -32.15 56.25
C GLU A 609 23.22 -33.41 55.37
N ASN A 610 24.05 -33.48 54.32
CA ASN A 610 24.13 -34.68 53.46
C ASN A 610 25.06 -35.78 54.00
N ALA A 611 25.87 -35.51 55.02
CA ALA A 611 26.68 -36.53 55.70
C ALA A 611 25.85 -37.45 56.63
N SER A 612 24.60 -37.10 56.94
CA SER A 612 23.77 -37.85 57.89
C SER A 612 22.75 -38.81 57.26
N ARG A 613 22.69 -38.95 55.93
CA ARG A 613 21.73 -39.82 55.20
C ARG A 613 22.35 -41.01 54.46
N HIS A 614 23.65 -41.28 54.57
CA HIS A 614 24.32 -42.44 53.97
C HIS A 614 24.89 -43.46 54.97
N HIS A 615 24.31 -43.56 56.17
CA HIS A 615 24.69 -44.57 57.18
C HIS A 615 23.69 -45.71 57.39
N HIS A 616 22.68 -45.84 56.53
CA HIS A 616 21.79 -47.00 56.53
C HIS A 616 21.56 -47.52 55.11
N HIS A 617 22.55 -48.23 54.57
CA HIS A 617 22.36 -49.43 53.75
C HIS A 617 23.74 -49.92 53.30
N HIS A 618 24.21 -50.98 53.97
CA HIS A 618 25.07 -52.07 53.47
C HIS A 618 25.88 -52.64 54.63
N ARG A 619 25.22 -53.50 55.41
CA ARG A 619 25.86 -54.52 56.24
C ARG A 619 25.16 -55.83 55.93
N ALA A 620 25.79 -56.67 55.11
CA ALA A 620 25.92 -58.11 55.34
C ALA A 620 26.53 -58.83 54.12
N HIS A 621 27.36 -59.82 54.44
CA HIS A 621 27.93 -60.89 53.62
C HIS A 621 29.14 -60.60 52.74
N ALA A 622 30.30 -60.70 53.38
CA ALA A 622 31.45 -61.42 52.82
C ALA A 622 31.36 -62.90 53.24
N ILE A 623 31.76 -63.84 52.36
CA ILE A 623 32.60 -65.03 52.65
C ILE A 623 33.09 -65.61 51.30
N ALA A 624 34.42 -65.79 51.25
CA ALA A 624 35.30 -66.68 50.48
C ALA A 624 34.85 -67.34 49.16
N ASP A 625 35.69 -67.24 48.13
CA ASP A 625 36.38 -68.44 47.59
C ASP A 625 37.71 -68.09 46.88
N ARG A 626 38.67 -69.01 46.96
CA ARG A 626 39.97 -69.05 46.27
C ARG A 626 39.82 -69.84 44.96
N SER A 627 40.50 -69.44 43.88
CA SER A 627 41.40 -70.35 43.15
C SER A 627 42.16 -69.66 42.00
N GLU A 628 43.26 -70.31 41.66
CA GLU A 628 44.43 -69.94 40.90
C GLU A 628 44.33 -69.91 39.35
N ARG A 629 45.33 -69.23 38.77
CA ARG A 629 46.18 -69.60 37.60
C ARG A 629 45.75 -69.21 36.18
N GLY A 630 46.62 -68.38 35.57
CA GLY A 630 46.76 -68.16 34.12
C GLY A 630 47.66 -66.95 33.76
N LEU A 631 48.97 -67.17 33.63
CA LEU A 631 50.05 -66.26 33.16
C LEU A 631 49.93 -65.92 31.64
N PRO A 632 50.81 -65.11 30.99
CA PRO A 632 51.57 -63.91 31.41
C PRO A 632 51.56 -62.77 30.36
N GLU A 633 51.60 -61.47 30.72
CA GLU A 633 52.10 -60.43 29.80
C GLU A 633 52.90 -59.32 30.53
N GLU A 634 54.14 -59.17 30.07
CA GLU A 634 55.08 -58.04 30.08
C GLU A 634 55.05 -56.98 31.21
N HIS A 635 56.11 -57.00 32.03
CA HIS A 635 56.47 -55.88 32.90
C HIS A 635 57.23 -54.79 32.13
N SER A 636 56.52 -53.77 31.64
CA SER A 636 57.04 -52.40 31.61
C SER A 636 56.68 -51.73 32.95
N ARG A 637 57.65 -51.62 33.88
CA ARG A 637 57.46 -50.87 35.13
C ARG A 637 57.32 -49.37 34.82
N GLY A 638 56.11 -48.86 34.99
CA GLY A 638 55.78 -47.43 34.94
C GLY A 638 56.39 -46.64 36.10
N SER A 639 56.80 -45.41 35.80
CA SER A 639 57.30 -44.41 36.75
C SER A 639 56.15 -43.88 37.62
N VAL A 640 56.33 -43.88 38.93
CA VAL A 640 55.43 -43.18 39.85
C VAL A 640 55.72 -41.68 39.74
N ASP A 641 54.67 -40.89 39.52
CA ASP A 641 54.71 -39.43 39.39
C ASP A 641 55.32 -38.77 40.64
N GLU A 642 56.52 -38.22 40.49
CA GLU A 642 57.44 -37.96 41.60
C GLU A 642 57.36 -36.48 42.04
N ARG A 643 56.72 -36.20 43.19
CA ARG A 643 56.41 -34.81 43.64
C ARG A 643 57.57 -34.15 44.40
N PHE A 644 58.05 -33.01 43.89
CA PHE A 644 59.10 -32.18 44.51
C PHE A 644 58.52 -31.12 45.47
N VAL A 645 59.33 -30.66 46.41
CA VAL A 645 58.96 -29.58 47.34
C VAL A 645 59.38 -28.22 46.77
N PHE A 646 58.49 -27.24 46.85
CA PHE A 646 58.76 -25.83 46.52
C PHE A 646 58.84 -25.00 47.82
N PRO A 647 59.76 -24.05 48.00
CA PRO A 647 60.84 -23.67 47.08
C PRO A 647 61.82 -24.82 46.85
N TRP A 648 62.55 -24.80 45.72
CA TRP A 648 63.44 -25.89 45.33
C TRP A 648 64.57 -26.07 46.34
N MET A 649 64.61 -27.24 46.99
CA MET A 649 65.54 -27.55 48.07
C MET A 649 66.24 -28.88 47.82
N GLY A 650 67.56 -28.91 47.97
CA GLY A 650 68.38 -30.10 48.09
C GLY A 650 68.55 -30.52 49.55
N ILE A 651 68.78 -31.80 49.79
CA ILE A 651 69.06 -32.39 51.09
C ILE A 651 70.46 -32.97 51.04
N LEU A 652 71.24 -32.73 52.09
CA LEU A 652 72.53 -33.34 52.34
C LEU A 652 72.47 -34.12 53.65
N VAL A 653 72.98 -35.34 53.63
CA VAL A 653 73.13 -36.19 54.83
C VAL A 653 74.54 -36.75 54.91
N ASN A 654 74.98 -37.15 56.11
CA ASN A 654 76.37 -37.54 56.42
C ASN A 654 77.40 -36.42 56.17
N VAL A 655 77.02 -35.16 56.40
CA VAL A 655 77.95 -34.05 56.42
C VAL A 655 78.99 -34.28 57.52
N PRO A 656 80.31 -34.22 57.23
CA PRO A 656 81.36 -34.48 58.21
C PRO A 656 81.22 -33.63 59.47
N THR A 657 81.38 -34.27 60.62
CA THR A 657 81.31 -33.61 61.93
C THR A 657 82.35 -34.19 62.87
N GLU A 658 82.82 -33.36 63.81
CA GLU A 658 83.78 -33.73 64.84
C GLU A 658 83.18 -33.50 66.23
N TRP A 659 83.51 -34.37 67.18
CA TRP A 659 83.11 -34.18 68.57
C TRP A 659 84.12 -33.28 69.29
N LYS A 660 83.72 -32.05 69.63
CA LYS A 660 84.55 -31.07 70.33
C LYS A 660 83.78 -30.44 71.49
N ASN A 661 84.38 -30.41 72.67
CA ASN A 661 83.84 -29.76 73.87
C ASN A 661 82.39 -30.19 74.23
N GLY A 662 82.09 -31.49 74.11
CA GLY A 662 80.77 -32.06 74.44
C GLY A 662 79.67 -31.79 73.42
N ARG A 663 79.99 -31.26 72.23
CA ARG A 663 79.05 -31.06 71.12
C ARG A 663 79.64 -31.54 69.79
N GLN A 664 78.75 -31.86 68.86
CA GLN A 664 79.08 -32.17 67.48
C GLN A 664 79.24 -30.86 66.69
N VAL A 665 80.39 -30.66 66.04
CA VAL A 665 80.72 -29.46 65.27
C VAL A 665 80.96 -29.88 63.82
N GLY A 666 80.26 -29.25 62.88
CA GLY A 666 80.41 -29.48 61.44
C GLY A 666 80.83 -28.21 60.70
N GLU A 667 81.02 -28.33 59.39
CA GLU A 667 81.31 -27.16 58.56
C GLU A 667 80.17 -26.14 58.59
N SER A 668 80.52 -24.85 58.43
CA SER A 668 79.51 -23.79 58.36
C SER A 668 78.75 -23.86 57.03
N GLY A 669 77.53 -23.33 57.01
CA GLY A 669 76.72 -23.29 55.80
C GLY A 669 77.41 -22.56 54.64
N ASN A 670 78.20 -21.52 54.93
CA ASN A 670 78.96 -20.79 53.90
C ASN A 670 80.07 -21.66 53.29
N ARG A 671 80.78 -22.44 54.11
CA ARG A 671 81.82 -23.38 53.64
C ARG A 671 81.22 -24.51 52.80
N LEU A 672 80.09 -25.06 53.22
CA LEU A 672 79.35 -26.05 52.43
C LEU A 672 78.85 -25.45 51.11
N LYS A 673 78.30 -24.22 51.15
CA LYS A 673 77.85 -23.49 49.95
C LYS A 673 78.98 -23.29 48.94
N GLU A 674 80.18 -22.93 49.39
CA GLU A 674 81.38 -22.83 48.54
C GLU A 674 81.73 -24.19 47.90
N GLY A 675 81.66 -25.29 48.67
CA GLY A 675 81.90 -26.65 48.17
C GLY A 675 80.91 -27.11 47.09
N PHE A 676 79.70 -26.54 47.07
CA PHE A 676 78.65 -26.83 46.09
C PHE A 676 78.41 -25.69 45.10
N ALA A 677 79.31 -24.72 44.99
CA ALA A 677 79.11 -23.50 44.20
C ALA A 677 78.77 -23.74 42.71
N ARG A 678 79.25 -24.86 42.14
CA ARG A 678 78.94 -25.27 40.75
C ARG A 678 77.44 -25.53 40.48
N PHE A 679 76.64 -25.74 41.51
CA PHE A 679 75.19 -25.93 41.41
C PHE A 679 74.42 -24.65 41.76
N CYS A 680 75.11 -23.51 41.89
CA CYS A 680 74.50 -22.22 42.21
C CYS A 680 73.53 -22.21 43.42
N PRO A 681 73.88 -22.84 44.56
CA PRO A 681 73.01 -22.81 45.74
C PRO A 681 72.85 -21.37 46.23
N HIS A 682 71.62 -20.97 46.57
CA HIS A 682 71.35 -19.68 47.19
C HIS A 682 71.80 -19.66 48.65
N LYS A 683 71.56 -20.75 49.36
CA LYS A 683 71.94 -20.92 50.78
C LYS A 683 72.14 -22.39 51.11
N VAL A 684 73.07 -22.69 52.02
CA VAL A 684 73.16 -24.03 52.64
C VAL A 684 72.97 -23.86 54.14
N ILE A 685 72.05 -24.64 54.70
CA ILE A 685 71.57 -24.55 56.07
C ILE A 685 71.94 -25.85 56.80
N PRO A 686 73.06 -25.85 57.54
CA PRO A 686 73.36 -26.88 58.51
C PRO A 686 72.23 -27.05 59.52
N LEU A 687 71.79 -28.29 59.76
CA LEU A 687 70.73 -28.59 60.72
C LEU A 687 71.35 -28.94 62.08
N TRP A 688 70.80 -28.36 63.15
CA TRP A 688 71.34 -28.46 64.52
C TRP A 688 70.33 -29.08 65.48
N ASN A 689 70.82 -29.74 66.52
CA ASN A 689 70.03 -30.18 67.67
C ASN A 689 70.76 -29.83 68.98
N HIS A 690 70.18 -30.22 70.12
CA HIS A 690 70.75 -29.94 71.45
C HIS A 690 72.16 -30.52 71.69
N ARG A 691 72.61 -31.48 70.86
CA ARG A 691 73.96 -32.08 70.89
C ARG A 691 74.93 -31.47 69.88
N GLY A 692 74.50 -30.53 69.04
CA GLY A 692 75.32 -29.88 68.02
C GLY A 692 74.83 -30.12 66.58
N HIS A 693 75.73 -30.03 65.61
CA HIS A 693 75.46 -30.21 64.19
C HIS A 693 74.99 -31.66 63.91
N THR A 694 73.85 -31.83 63.24
CA THR A 694 73.19 -33.15 63.08
C THR A 694 73.83 -34.05 62.03
N GLY A 695 74.75 -33.52 61.22
CA GLY A 695 75.29 -34.18 60.04
C GLY A 695 74.39 -34.05 58.81
N ASN A 696 73.34 -33.23 58.89
CA ASN A 696 72.43 -32.95 57.77
C ASN A 696 72.42 -31.46 57.43
N ALA A 697 72.19 -31.13 56.17
CA ALA A 697 72.00 -29.75 55.72
C ALA A 697 70.93 -29.65 54.62
N ILE A 698 70.27 -28.50 54.52
CA ILE A 698 69.36 -28.16 53.41
C ILE A 698 70.07 -27.20 52.46
N VAL A 699 69.96 -27.42 51.17
CA VAL A 699 70.53 -26.57 50.12
C VAL A 699 69.38 -25.86 49.40
N GLU A 700 69.22 -24.57 49.59
CA GLU A 700 68.19 -23.78 48.93
C GLU A 700 68.67 -23.30 47.56
N PHE A 701 67.83 -23.42 46.53
CA PHE A 701 68.09 -22.92 45.18
C PHE A 701 67.18 -21.70 44.88
N ALA A 702 67.36 -21.09 43.71
CA ALA A 702 66.48 -20.03 43.23
C ALA A 702 65.02 -20.55 43.10
N LYS A 703 64.03 -19.67 43.20
CA LYS A 703 62.60 -20.04 43.21
C LYS A 703 61.97 -20.11 41.81
N ASP A 704 62.80 -20.06 40.77
CA ASP A 704 62.41 -20.09 39.36
C ASP A 704 62.77 -21.44 38.72
N TRP A 705 62.52 -21.59 37.42
CA TRP A 705 62.87 -22.81 36.68
C TRP A 705 64.38 -23.06 36.64
N THR A 706 65.19 -22.01 36.60
CA THR A 706 66.66 -22.10 36.70
C THR A 706 67.10 -22.74 38.01
N GLY A 707 66.46 -22.37 39.13
CA GLY A 707 66.71 -22.98 40.42
C GLY A 707 66.34 -24.46 40.48
N PHE A 708 65.27 -24.86 39.77
CA PHE A 708 64.89 -26.26 39.66
C PHE A 708 65.92 -27.09 38.89
N GLU A 709 66.38 -26.58 37.74
CA GLU A 709 67.43 -27.23 36.94
C GLU A 709 68.73 -27.40 37.73
N ASN A 710 69.12 -26.38 38.50
CA ASN A 710 70.27 -26.42 39.40
C ASN A 710 70.12 -27.48 40.51
N ALA A 711 68.92 -27.60 41.09
CA ALA A 711 68.62 -28.61 42.10
C ALA A 711 68.72 -30.04 41.52
N LEU A 712 68.20 -30.25 40.30
CA LEU A 712 68.31 -31.55 39.62
C LEU A 712 69.77 -31.89 39.27
N ALA A 713 70.55 -30.92 38.80
CA ALA A 713 71.98 -31.12 38.56
C ALA A 713 72.74 -31.53 39.82
N PHE A 714 72.36 -30.97 40.97
CA PHE A 714 72.88 -31.36 42.28
C PHE A 714 72.53 -32.81 42.63
N GLU A 715 71.28 -33.27 42.42
CA GLU A 715 70.89 -34.68 42.66
C GLU A 715 71.61 -35.65 41.73
N VAL A 716 71.66 -35.34 40.43
CA VAL A 716 72.34 -36.17 39.42
C VAL A 716 73.82 -36.37 39.78
N HIS A 717 74.48 -35.35 40.32
CA HIS A 717 75.88 -35.46 40.75
C HIS A 717 76.10 -36.53 41.83
N PHE A 718 75.25 -36.56 42.85
CA PHE A 718 75.34 -37.56 43.92
C PHE A 718 74.91 -38.94 43.44
N GLU A 719 73.92 -39.01 42.55
CA GLU A 719 73.45 -40.28 41.99
C GLU A 719 74.53 -40.96 41.13
N GLN A 720 75.26 -40.21 40.29
CA GLN A 720 76.35 -40.74 39.47
C GLN A 720 77.51 -41.32 40.30
N GLN A 721 77.73 -40.81 41.52
CA GLN A 721 78.74 -41.31 42.45
C GLN A 721 78.24 -42.48 43.31
N GLY A 722 76.99 -42.91 43.15
CA GLY A 722 76.38 -43.95 43.97
C GLY A 722 75.91 -43.48 45.35
N TYR A 723 75.87 -42.16 45.58
CA TYR A 723 75.48 -41.53 46.85
C TYR A 723 74.17 -40.72 46.74
N GLY A 724 73.28 -41.08 45.82
CA GLY A 724 71.97 -40.46 45.64
C GLY A 724 70.87 -41.04 46.54
N ARG A 725 69.66 -40.48 46.44
CA ARG A 725 68.47 -40.85 47.23
C ARG A 725 68.17 -42.35 47.25
N ARG A 726 68.24 -43.02 46.10
CA ARG A 726 67.96 -44.46 45.96
C ARG A 726 68.95 -45.31 46.76
N ALA A 727 70.23 -44.96 46.71
CA ALA A 727 71.27 -45.62 47.48
C ALA A 727 71.09 -45.39 49.00
N TRP A 728 70.72 -44.17 49.40
CA TRP A 728 70.43 -43.83 50.79
C TRP A 728 69.27 -44.65 51.37
N MET A 729 68.14 -44.73 50.64
CA MET A 729 66.97 -45.48 51.10
C MET A 729 67.22 -47.00 51.15
N GLY A 730 67.98 -47.53 50.19
CA GLY A 730 68.30 -48.96 50.11
C GLY A 730 69.31 -49.43 51.17
N ASN A 731 70.13 -48.52 51.72
CA ASN A 731 71.28 -48.89 52.55
C ASN A 731 71.35 -48.07 53.84
N LYS A 732 70.22 -48.03 54.58
CA LYS A 732 70.02 -47.27 55.82
C LYS A 732 71.23 -47.39 56.78
N TYR A 733 72.10 -46.37 56.75
CA TYR A 733 73.14 -46.02 57.74
C TYR A 733 74.44 -46.86 57.80
N ARG A 734 75.03 -47.29 56.67
CA ARG A 734 76.30 -48.08 56.70
C ARG A 734 77.56 -47.43 56.11
N GLY A 735 77.50 -46.21 55.57
CA GLY A 735 78.66 -45.52 54.95
C GLY A 735 78.99 -44.17 55.59
N SER A 736 80.26 -43.75 55.53
CA SER A 736 80.75 -42.43 56.01
C SER A 736 80.74 -41.34 54.93
N GLN A 737 80.28 -41.68 53.72
CA GLN A 737 80.22 -40.77 52.57
C GLN A 737 78.97 -39.89 52.65
N MET A 738 79.07 -38.70 52.07
CA MET A 738 77.99 -37.71 52.00
C MET A 738 77.00 -38.08 50.89
N PHE A 739 75.71 -37.99 51.16
CA PHE A 739 74.64 -38.24 50.19
C PHE A 739 73.85 -36.96 49.93
N GLY A 740 73.29 -36.84 48.73
CA GLY A 740 72.47 -35.68 48.36
C GLY A 740 71.39 -35.94 47.32
N TRP A 741 70.26 -35.24 47.42
CA TRP A 741 69.12 -35.31 46.50
C TRP A 741 68.18 -34.10 46.61
N VAL A 742 67.27 -33.89 45.66
CA VAL A 742 66.22 -32.86 45.74
C VAL A 742 65.08 -33.34 46.64
N ALA A 743 64.64 -32.48 47.55
CA ALA A 743 63.58 -32.72 48.52
C ALA A 743 62.24 -33.05 47.84
N ARG A 744 61.60 -34.11 48.31
CA ARG A 744 60.31 -34.60 47.80
C ARG A 744 59.26 -34.70 48.91
N ALA A 745 58.04 -35.07 48.53
CA ALA A 745 56.90 -35.11 49.43
C ALA A 745 57.13 -35.98 50.69
N ASP A 746 57.93 -37.04 50.60
CA ASP A 746 58.33 -37.89 51.72
C ASP A 746 59.36 -37.22 52.64
N ASP A 747 60.32 -36.46 52.08
CA ASP A 747 61.27 -35.67 52.87
C ASP A 747 60.56 -34.53 53.62
N HIS A 748 59.61 -33.86 52.96
CA HIS A 748 58.73 -32.88 53.59
C HIS A 748 57.99 -33.51 54.77
N ASN A 749 57.49 -34.74 54.62
CA ASN A 749 56.76 -35.44 55.67
C ASN A 749 57.65 -36.21 56.65
N SER A 750 58.97 -36.15 56.51
CA SER A 750 59.90 -36.93 57.32
C SER A 750 59.91 -36.47 58.78
N PRO A 751 59.94 -37.40 59.75
CA PRO A 751 60.16 -37.04 61.15
C PRO A 751 61.63 -36.66 61.35
N GLY A 752 61.89 -35.52 61.99
CA GLY A 752 63.23 -35.07 62.36
C GLY A 752 63.64 -33.73 61.74
N PRO A 753 64.92 -33.32 61.92
CA PRO A 753 65.36 -31.97 61.56
C PRO A 753 65.16 -31.59 60.07
N ILE A 754 65.30 -32.57 59.16
CA ILE A 754 65.13 -32.37 57.72
C ILE A 754 63.69 -31.98 57.39
N GLY A 755 62.71 -32.81 57.76
CA GLY A 755 61.30 -32.51 57.51
C GLY A 755 60.80 -31.25 58.22
N VAL A 756 61.31 -30.94 59.42
CA VAL A 756 60.95 -29.70 60.13
C VAL A 756 61.41 -28.45 59.36
N GLU A 757 62.66 -28.40 58.90
CA GLU A 757 63.17 -27.22 58.18
C GLU A 757 62.54 -27.11 56.78
N VAL A 758 62.36 -28.22 56.07
CA VAL A 758 61.70 -28.25 54.75
C VAL A 758 60.25 -27.75 54.83
N LYS A 759 59.48 -28.20 55.84
CA LYS A 759 58.11 -27.70 56.09
C LYS A 759 58.09 -26.22 56.40
N LYS A 760 58.99 -25.77 57.28
CA LYS A 760 59.07 -24.37 57.70
C LYS A 760 59.26 -23.44 56.50
N ARG A 761 60.19 -23.77 55.60
CA ARG A 761 60.44 -22.98 54.38
C ARG A 761 59.28 -23.00 53.39
N HIS A 762 58.61 -24.14 53.23
CA HIS A 762 57.42 -24.24 52.39
C HIS A 762 56.28 -23.34 52.91
N VAL A 763 56.06 -23.32 54.23
CA VAL A 763 55.04 -22.48 54.86
C VAL A 763 55.37 -20.99 54.73
N GLU A 764 56.62 -20.59 54.99
CA GLU A 764 57.08 -19.21 54.82
C GLU A 764 56.82 -18.69 53.38
N GLU A 765 57.00 -19.55 52.37
CA GLU A 765 56.70 -19.20 50.97
C GLU A 765 55.20 -19.06 50.69
N LEU A 766 54.38 -19.99 51.19
CA LEU A 766 52.93 -19.92 51.03
C LEU A 766 52.34 -18.67 51.69
N GLU A 767 52.84 -18.28 52.87
CA GLU A 767 52.44 -17.04 53.54
C GLU A 767 52.79 -15.80 52.70
N SER A 768 53.97 -15.77 52.08
CA SER A 768 54.38 -14.69 51.19
C SER A 768 53.44 -14.57 49.98
N GLN A 769 53.14 -15.69 49.31
CA GLN A 769 52.25 -15.71 48.14
C GLN A 769 50.81 -15.33 48.49
N TYR A 770 50.32 -15.78 49.65
CA TYR A 770 49.01 -15.43 50.16
C TYR A 770 48.88 -13.92 50.40
N ASN A 771 49.90 -13.31 51.02
CA ASN A 771 49.92 -11.87 51.29
C ASN A 771 49.98 -11.04 50.00
N GLU A 772 50.81 -11.43 49.03
CA GLU A 772 50.88 -10.75 47.72
C GLU A 772 49.56 -10.84 46.94
N THR A 773 48.93 -12.01 46.93
CA THR A 773 47.65 -12.23 46.25
C THR A 773 46.54 -11.42 46.90
N THR A 774 46.50 -11.37 48.24
CA THR A 774 45.52 -10.58 49.00
C THR A 774 45.68 -9.09 48.71
N ALA A 775 46.90 -8.56 48.74
CA ALA A 775 47.17 -7.16 48.42
C ALA A 775 46.90 -6.82 46.94
N SER A 776 47.05 -7.77 46.02
CA SER A 776 46.62 -7.59 44.62
C SER A 776 45.10 -7.55 44.49
N LEU A 777 44.40 -8.39 45.23
CA LEU A 777 42.94 -8.47 45.19
C LEU A 777 42.30 -7.19 45.76
N GLU A 778 42.81 -6.68 46.88
CA GLU A 778 42.35 -5.42 47.48
C GLU A 778 42.48 -4.24 46.51
N ARG A 779 43.62 -4.11 45.81
CA ARG A 779 43.82 -3.08 44.79
C ARG A 779 42.82 -3.14 43.64
N VAL A 780 42.50 -4.36 43.17
CA VAL A 780 41.51 -4.55 42.10
C VAL A 780 40.09 -4.26 42.59
N MET A 781 39.78 -4.61 43.84
CA MET A 781 38.49 -4.30 44.46
C MET A 781 38.29 -2.79 44.61
N GLU A 782 39.30 -2.08 45.05
CA GLU A 782 39.27 -0.61 45.19
C GLU A 782 39.12 0.08 43.82
N GLN A 783 39.86 -0.38 42.80
CA GLN A 783 39.73 0.13 41.44
C GLN A 783 38.33 -0.12 40.85
N ARG A 784 37.74 -1.29 41.13
CA ARG A 784 36.37 -1.62 40.73
C ARG A 784 35.35 -0.72 41.43
N GLU A 785 35.54 -0.42 42.71
CA GLU A 785 34.65 0.44 43.48
C GLU A 785 34.68 1.89 42.96
N GLN A 786 35.86 2.41 42.63
CA GLN A 786 36.02 3.72 41.98
C GLN A 786 35.33 3.78 40.62
N GLN A 787 35.47 2.74 39.78
CA GLN A 787 34.76 2.65 38.50
C GLN A 787 33.23 2.60 38.67
N LEU A 788 32.76 1.86 39.67
CA LEU A 788 31.32 1.76 39.96
C LEU A 788 30.76 3.12 40.40
N GLN A 789 31.50 3.87 41.22
CA GLN A 789 31.13 5.21 41.65
C GLN A 789 31.07 6.19 40.48
N ALA A 790 32.10 6.22 39.62
CA ALA A 790 32.11 7.06 38.43
C ALA A 790 30.94 6.74 37.47
N TYR A 791 30.67 5.44 37.27
CA TYR A 791 29.55 4.99 36.45
C TYR A 791 28.19 5.41 37.03
N ASN A 792 27.99 5.27 38.34
CA ASN A 792 26.77 5.68 39.01
C ASN A 792 26.55 7.21 38.95
N GLU A 793 27.64 7.98 38.99
CA GLU A 793 27.58 9.44 38.87
C GLU A 793 27.20 9.88 37.44
N GLU A 794 27.73 9.21 36.42
CA GLU A 794 27.29 9.43 35.02
C GLU A 794 25.84 9.02 34.79
N ILE A 795 25.35 7.94 35.42
CA ILE A 795 23.92 7.60 35.40
C ILE A 795 23.08 8.73 35.98
N ARG A 796 23.47 9.30 37.12
CA ARG A 796 22.73 10.43 37.73
C ARG A 796 22.72 11.65 36.81
N LYS A 797 23.85 11.98 36.17
CA LYS A 797 23.91 13.08 35.19
C LYS A 797 23.01 12.83 33.98
N MET A 798 23.00 11.60 33.45
CA MET A 798 22.13 11.23 32.34
C MET A 798 20.65 11.29 32.75
N GLN A 799 20.29 10.83 33.94
CA GLN A 799 18.93 10.92 34.47
C GLN A 799 18.48 12.38 34.63
N ASP A 800 19.34 13.25 35.13
CA ASP A 800 19.06 14.68 35.27
C ASP A 800 18.93 15.38 33.90
N LEU A 801 19.79 15.03 32.94
CA LEU A 801 19.68 15.52 31.57
C LEU A 801 18.38 15.05 30.90
N ALA A 802 18.01 13.79 31.10
CA ALA A 802 16.77 13.21 30.59
C ALA A 802 15.54 13.87 31.20
N LEU A 803 15.56 14.17 32.51
CA LEU A 803 14.48 14.88 33.18
C LEU A 803 14.32 16.30 32.62
N ARG A 804 15.42 17.03 32.45
CA ARG A 804 15.43 18.37 31.84
C ARG A 804 14.97 18.36 30.39
N HIS A 805 15.35 17.33 29.63
CA HIS A 805 14.91 17.17 28.25
C HIS A 805 13.40 16.86 28.18
N SER A 806 12.91 15.95 29.03
CA SER A 806 11.49 15.64 29.15
C SER A 806 10.67 16.87 29.52
N GLN A 807 11.17 17.72 30.43
CA GLN A 807 10.52 18.97 30.80
C GLN A 807 10.39 19.91 29.60
N ARG A 808 11.46 20.08 28.82
CA ARG A 808 11.47 20.91 27.61
C ARG A 808 10.49 20.38 26.56
N ILE A 809 10.45 19.07 26.36
CA ILE A 809 9.48 18.42 25.46
C ILE A 809 8.04 18.68 25.93
N MET A 810 7.76 18.59 27.23
CA MET A 810 6.44 18.88 27.77
C MET A 810 6.02 20.34 27.51
N ASP A 811 6.94 21.28 27.68
CA ASP A 811 6.69 22.71 27.41
C ASP A 811 6.47 22.98 25.92
N GLU A 812 7.27 22.38 25.04
CA GLU A 812 7.11 22.49 23.60
C GLU A 812 5.82 21.83 23.12
N ASN A 813 5.46 20.65 23.65
CA ASN A 813 4.20 19.98 23.36
C ASN A 813 2.99 20.81 23.80
N LYS A 814 3.08 21.51 24.95
CA LYS A 814 2.03 22.42 25.40
C LYS A 814 1.85 23.58 24.40
N LYS A 815 2.96 24.14 23.91
CA LYS A 815 2.93 25.21 22.88
C LYS A 815 2.36 24.70 21.56
N LEU A 816 2.79 23.53 21.09
CA LEU A 816 2.31 22.91 19.87
C LEU A 816 0.82 22.57 19.93
N ARG A 817 0.32 22.13 21.09
CA ARG A 817 -1.13 21.90 21.30
C ARG A 817 -1.92 23.19 21.14
N SER A 818 -1.46 24.30 21.72
CA SER A 818 -2.10 25.60 21.57
C SER A 818 -2.08 26.08 20.11
N ASP A 819 -0.95 25.91 19.41
CA ASP A 819 -0.84 26.23 17.98
C ASP A 819 -1.75 25.35 17.12
N LEU A 820 -1.87 24.06 17.45
CA LEU A 820 -2.75 23.12 16.74
C LEU A 820 -4.22 23.49 16.93
N GLU A 821 -4.65 23.82 18.15
CA GLU A 821 -6.00 24.31 18.43
C GLU A 821 -6.32 25.57 17.61
N SER A 822 -5.38 26.52 17.53
CA SER A 822 -5.56 27.73 16.73
C SER A 822 -5.72 27.42 15.23
N LYS A 823 -4.93 26.47 14.71
CA LYS A 823 -5.02 26.03 13.31
C LYS A 823 -6.29 25.24 13.02
N MET A 824 -6.77 24.43 13.97
CA MET A 824 -8.04 23.73 13.85
C MET A 824 -9.21 24.70 13.75
N GLN A 825 -9.24 25.75 14.59
CA GLN A 825 -10.25 26.80 14.50
C GLN A 825 -10.18 27.53 13.15
N LEU A 826 -8.98 27.81 12.64
CA LEU A 826 -8.80 28.41 11.32
C LEU A 826 -9.31 27.49 10.21
N LEU A 827 -9.00 26.19 10.25
CA LEU A 827 -9.47 25.22 9.26
C LEU A 827 -11.00 25.06 9.29
N ASP A 828 -11.62 25.05 10.47
CA ASP A 828 -13.08 25.03 10.61
C ASP A 828 -13.72 26.27 9.98
N SER A 829 -13.13 27.46 10.22
CA SER A 829 -13.60 28.70 9.58
C SER A 829 -13.48 28.65 8.05
N ARG A 830 -12.37 28.11 7.53
CA ARG A 830 -12.13 27.97 6.09
C ARG A 830 -13.01 26.90 5.45
N SER A 831 -13.31 25.81 6.15
CA SER A 831 -14.26 24.79 5.72
C SER A 831 -15.65 25.40 5.53
N LYS A 832 -16.11 26.20 6.50
CA LYS A 832 -17.40 26.92 6.40
C LYS A 832 -17.44 27.90 5.23
N GLU A 833 -16.32 28.55 4.90
CA GLU A 833 -16.22 29.40 3.69
C GLU A 833 -16.27 28.58 2.40
N LEU A 834 -15.56 27.45 2.36
CA LEU A 834 -15.56 26.55 1.20
C LEU A 834 -16.95 25.95 0.96
N ASP A 835 -17.69 25.60 2.02
CA ASP A 835 -19.07 25.12 1.90
C ASP A 835 -19.99 26.20 1.30
N LYS A 836 -19.83 27.46 1.72
CA LYS A 836 -20.56 28.59 1.12
C LYS A 836 -20.21 28.76 -0.37
N LEU A 837 -18.94 28.67 -0.72
CA LEU A 837 -18.48 28.76 -2.12
C LEU A 837 -18.98 27.57 -2.95
N ALA A 838 -19.03 26.37 -2.37
CA ALA A 838 -19.56 25.19 -3.04
C ALA A 838 -21.07 25.31 -3.31
N VAL A 839 -21.84 25.84 -2.37
CA VAL A 839 -23.26 26.16 -2.57
C VAL A 839 -23.44 27.20 -3.68
N GLN A 840 -22.63 28.26 -3.68
CA GLN A 840 -22.68 29.29 -4.72
C GLN A 840 -22.31 28.72 -6.10
N SER A 841 -21.23 27.94 -6.20
CA SER A 841 -20.79 27.31 -7.45
C SER A 841 -21.82 26.33 -7.99
N ASN A 842 -22.51 25.58 -7.13
CA ASN A 842 -23.61 24.71 -7.55
C ASN A 842 -24.80 25.50 -8.10
N SER A 843 -25.14 26.62 -7.49
CA SER A 843 -26.17 27.54 -8.00
C SER A 843 -25.80 28.10 -9.38
N ASP A 844 -24.55 28.57 -9.53
CA ASP A 844 -24.03 29.12 -10.78
C ASP A 844 -23.99 28.06 -11.88
N ARG A 845 -23.59 26.82 -11.56
CA ARG A 845 -23.60 25.69 -12.49
C ARG A 845 -25.01 25.37 -12.97
N MET A 846 -25.99 25.33 -12.06
CA MET A 846 -27.39 25.10 -12.42
C MET A 846 -27.93 26.21 -13.34
N ASN A 847 -27.55 27.47 -13.09
CA ASN A 847 -27.92 28.59 -13.96
C ASN A 847 -27.25 28.48 -15.35
N LEU A 848 -25.97 28.07 -15.39
CA LEU A 848 -25.24 27.87 -16.64
C LEU A 848 -25.84 26.73 -17.48
N GLU A 849 -26.28 25.65 -16.84
CA GLU A 849 -26.96 24.53 -17.50
C GLU A 849 -28.32 24.96 -18.07
N LYS A 850 -29.11 25.75 -17.32
CA LYS A 850 -30.37 26.32 -17.83
C LYS A 850 -30.14 27.20 -19.06
N GLU A 851 -29.10 28.04 -19.05
CA GLU A 851 -28.76 28.88 -20.21
C GLU A 851 -28.20 28.06 -21.39
N LYS A 852 -27.43 27.00 -21.13
CA LYS A 852 -27.00 26.06 -22.19
C LYS A 852 -28.20 25.38 -22.86
N GLU A 853 -29.19 24.94 -22.10
CA GLU A 853 -30.38 24.30 -22.67
C GLU A 853 -31.21 25.29 -23.51
N LYS A 854 -31.38 26.51 -23.00
CA LYS A 854 -32.03 27.61 -23.74
C LYS A 854 -31.28 27.94 -25.04
N ASN A 855 -29.95 27.93 -25.02
CA ASN A 855 -29.13 28.14 -26.20
C ASN A 855 -29.18 26.96 -27.18
N ASN A 856 -29.26 25.73 -26.69
CA ASN A 856 -29.47 24.54 -27.53
C ASN A 856 -30.84 24.60 -28.24
N ILE A 857 -31.89 24.97 -27.52
CA ILE A 857 -33.23 25.17 -28.09
C ILE A 857 -33.19 26.28 -29.15
N LYS A 858 -32.60 27.45 -28.84
CA LYS A 858 -32.41 28.53 -29.82
C LYS A 858 -31.61 28.08 -31.05
N THR A 859 -30.56 27.29 -30.87
CA THR A 859 -29.72 26.79 -31.97
C THR A 859 -30.48 25.80 -32.84
N LYS A 860 -31.31 24.92 -32.24
CA LYS A 860 -32.21 24.03 -32.99
C LYS A 860 -33.23 24.83 -33.79
N HIS A 861 -33.87 25.83 -33.20
CA HIS A 861 -34.79 26.72 -33.92
C HIS A 861 -34.09 27.50 -35.04
N LEU A 862 -32.86 27.98 -34.82
CA LEU A 862 -32.09 28.68 -35.84
C LEU A 862 -31.71 27.77 -37.01
N LYS A 863 -31.31 26.52 -36.73
CA LYS A 863 -31.05 25.52 -37.78
C LYS A 863 -32.30 25.18 -38.57
N MET A 864 -33.44 25.00 -37.90
CA MET A 864 -34.74 24.77 -38.56
C MET A 864 -35.12 25.96 -39.44
N ALA A 865 -35.04 27.19 -38.92
CA ALA A 865 -35.32 28.40 -39.69
C ALA A 865 -34.37 28.57 -40.89
N THR A 866 -33.10 28.20 -40.75
CA THR A 866 -32.12 28.26 -41.87
C THR A 866 -32.45 27.23 -42.96
N LEU A 867 -32.85 26.02 -42.56
CA LEU A 867 -33.26 24.98 -43.50
C LEU A 867 -34.55 25.36 -44.25
N GLU A 868 -35.48 26.01 -43.56
CA GLU A 868 -36.74 26.50 -44.11
C GLU A 868 -36.53 27.70 -45.04
N GLN A 869 -35.59 28.59 -44.69
CA GLN A 869 -35.13 29.67 -45.56
C GLN A 869 -34.49 29.12 -46.84
N GLN A 870 -33.63 28.10 -46.75
CA GLN A 870 -33.02 27.48 -47.94
C GLN A 870 -34.07 26.84 -48.86
N LYS A 871 -35.08 26.17 -48.30
CA LYS A 871 -36.20 25.62 -49.09
C LYS A 871 -37.05 26.71 -49.74
N ALA A 872 -37.27 27.82 -49.03
CA ALA A 872 -38.00 28.97 -49.57
C ALA A 872 -37.22 29.64 -50.70
N ASP A 873 -35.91 29.86 -50.54
CA ASP A 873 -35.05 30.48 -51.55
C ASP A 873 -34.97 29.62 -52.82
N GLU A 874 -34.90 28.29 -52.69
CA GLU A 874 -34.94 27.36 -53.82
C GLU A 874 -36.31 27.35 -54.52
N SER A 875 -37.40 27.50 -53.76
CA SER A 875 -38.76 27.61 -54.31
C SER A 875 -38.97 28.94 -55.04
N VAL A 876 -38.42 30.04 -54.52
CA VAL A 876 -38.45 31.37 -55.17
C VAL A 876 -37.66 31.35 -56.46
N LEU A 877 -36.50 30.70 -56.51
CA LEU A 877 -35.72 30.53 -57.74
C LEU A 877 -36.51 29.79 -58.83
N LYS A 878 -37.24 28.72 -58.46
CA LYS A 878 -38.12 28.01 -59.40
C LYS A 878 -39.25 28.91 -59.90
N LEU A 879 -39.91 29.64 -59.00
CA LEU A 879 -40.97 30.59 -59.34
C LEU A 879 -40.48 31.73 -60.25
N VAL A 880 -39.27 32.25 -60.05
CA VAL A 880 -38.70 33.30 -60.92
C VAL A 880 -38.47 32.78 -62.34
N GLU A 881 -37.97 31.56 -62.48
CA GLU A 881 -37.73 30.97 -63.80
C GLU A 881 -39.05 30.61 -64.51
N GLU A 882 -40.07 30.20 -63.75
CA GLU A 882 -41.42 29.96 -64.24
C GLU A 882 -42.10 31.26 -64.69
N HIS A 883 -42.03 32.32 -63.88
CA HIS A 883 -42.61 33.63 -64.19
C HIS A 883 -41.91 34.29 -65.40
N LYS A 884 -40.63 33.98 -65.64
CA LYS A 884 -39.89 34.41 -66.84
C LYS A 884 -40.41 33.71 -68.11
N ARG A 885 -40.74 32.42 -68.01
CA ARG A 885 -41.36 31.65 -69.12
C ARG A 885 -42.78 32.14 -69.40
N GLU A 886 -43.57 32.38 -68.36
CA GLU A 886 -44.94 32.89 -68.49
C GLU A 886 -44.98 34.30 -69.09
N LYS A 887 -44.05 35.18 -68.70
CA LYS A 887 -43.94 36.53 -69.28
C LYS A 887 -43.64 36.49 -70.78
N GLN A 888 -42.78 35.57 -71.23
CA GLN A 888 -42.48 35.42 -72.65
C GLN A 888 -43.71 34.89 -73.42
N ALA A 889 -44.42 33.91 -72.85
CA ALA A 889 -45.64 33.38 -73.45
C ALA A 889 -46.78 34.42 -73.53
N ALA A 890 -46.87 35.33 -72.56
CA ALA A 890 -47.84 36.42 -72.57
C ALA A 890 -47.54 37.45 -73.66
N LEU A 891 -46.27 37.81 -73.87
CA LEU A 891 -45.84 38.72 -74.95
C LEU A 891 -46.17 38.16 -76.34
N ASP A 892 -45.90 36.87 -76.58
CA ASP A 892 -46.23 36.23 -77.86
C ASP A 892 -47.75 36.17 -78.11
N LYS A 893 -48.55 36.09 -77.04
CA LYS A 893 -50.02 36.05 -77.11
C LYS A 893 -50.62 37.43 -77.41
N ILE A 894 -50.04 38.51 -76.87
CA ILE A 894 -50.45 39.89 -77.18
C ILE A 894 -50.23 40.20 -78.67
N LEU A 895 -49.07 39.82 -79.22
CA LEU A 895 -48.76 40.02 -80.64
C LEU A 895 -49.77 39.31 -81.57
N LYS A 896 -50.24 38.13 -81.15
CA LYS A 896 -51.23 37.34 -81.89
C LYS A 896 -52.64 37.95 -81.82
N LEU A 897 -52.99 38.55 -80.67
CA LEU A 897 -54.28 39.24 -80.48
C LEU A 897 -54.35 40.55 -81.28
N GLU A 898 -53.26 41.30 -81.41
CA GLU A 898 -53.19 42.49 -82.27
C GLU A 898 -53.47 42.14 -83.75
N GLN A 899 -52.95 41.01 -84.24
CA GLN A 899 -53.23 40.53 -85.60
C GLN A 899 -54.71 40.17 -85.79
N GLN A 900 -55.34 39.54 -84.77
CA GLN A 900 -56.75 39.16 -84.82
C GLN A 900 -57.69 40.38 -84.75
N LEU A 901 -57.34 41.41 -83.97
CA LEU A 901 -58.12 42.65 -83.89
C LEU A 901 -58.13 43.40 -85.23
N ASN A 902 -56.98 43.50 -85.90
CA ASN A 902 -56.88 44.11 -87.22
C ASN A 902 -57.70 43.36 -88.28
N ALA A 903 -57.77 42.02 -88.19
CA ALA A 903 -58.61 41.21 -89.07
C ALA A 903 -60.12 41.46 -88.82
N LYS A 904 -60.54 41.63 -87.56
CA LYS A 904 -61.94 41.94 -87.20
C LYS A 904 -62.39 43.29 -87.77
N GLN A 905 -61.59 44.35 -87.61
CA GLN A 905 -61.94 45.68 -88.12
C GLN A 905 -62.12 45.71 -89.64
N LYS A 906 -61.35 44.89 -90.37
CA LYS A 906 -61.49 44.75 -91.82
C LYS A 906 -62.82 44.09 -92.21
N LEU A 907 -63.20 43.03 -91.49
CA LEU A 907 -64.48 42.32 -91.68
C LEU A 907 -65.70 43.21 -91.40
N GLU A 908 -65.67 44.03 -90.35
CA GLU A 908 -66.76 44.98 -90.03
C GLU A 908 -66.97 46.03 -91.14
N LEU A 909 -65.89 46.54 -91.74
CA LEU A 909 -65.94 47.48 -92.87
C LEU A 909 -66.54 46.83 -94.13
N GLU A 910 -66.18 45.58 -94.42
CA GLU A 910 -66.71 44.83 -95.57
C GLU A 910 -68.22 44.55 -95.42
N ILE A 911 -68.68 44.19 -94.22
CA ILE A 911 -70.11 44.00 -93.91
C ILE A 911 -70.89 45.30 -94.13
N GLN A 912 -70.40 46.44 -93.63
CA GLN A 912 -71.09 47.73 -93.82
C GLN A 912 -71.18 48.15 -95.29
N GLN A 913 -70.12 47.91 -96.08
CA GLN A 913 -70.15 48.18 -97.51
C GLN A 913 -71.18 47.31 -98.25
N LEU A 914 -71.27 46.03 -97.90
CA LEU A 914 -72.22 45.09 -98.51
C LEU A 914 -73.67 45.42 -98.09
N GLN A 915 -73.92 45.80 -96.84
CA GLN A 915 -75.25 46.25 -96.39
C GLN A 915 -75.71 47.51 -97.13
N GLY A 916 -74.85 48.52 -97.24
CA GLY A 916 -75.19 49.76 -97.96
C GLY A 916 -75.53 49.50 -99.42
N LYS A 917 -74.79 48.61 -100.10
CA LYS A 917 -75.11 48.19 -101.48
C LYS A 917 -76.47 47.51 -101.57
N LEU A 918 -76.79 46.61 -100.65
CA LEU A 918 -78.06 45.87 -100.64
C LEU A 918 -79.27 46.80 -100.43
N GLU A 919 -79.10 47.83 -99.58
CA GLU A 919 -80.17 48.74 -99.18
C GLU A 919 -80.49 49.77 -100.27
N VAL A 920 -79.46 50.26 -100.97
CA VAL A 920 -79.61 51.10 -102.17
C VAL A 920 -80.32 50.33 -103.30
N MET A 921 -79.99 49.06 -103.49
CA MET A 921 -80.61 48.25 -104.55
C MET A 921 -82.08 47.90 -104.30
N LYS A 922 -82.53 47.85 -103.03
CA LYS A 922 -83.93 47.56 -102.68
C LYS A 922 -84.89 48.73 -102.89
N HIS A 923 -84.39 49.97 -102.95
CA HIS A 923 -85.23 51.17 -102.94
C HIS A 923 -85.26 51.96 -104.25
N MET A 924 -84.73 51.43 -105.36
CA MET A 924 -84.94 52.02 -106.68
C MET A 924 -86.21 51.47 -107.34
N PRO A 925 -87.24 52.30 -107.62
CA PRO A 925 -88.50 51.85 -108.21
C PRO A 925 -88.46 51.94 -109.74
N GLY A 926 -88.51 50.81 -110.43
CA GLY A 926 -88.76 50.79 -111.88
C GLY A 926 -88.33 49.53 -112.62
N LYS A 927 -89.32 48.69 -112.94
CA LYS A 927 -89.34 47.53 -113.87
C LYS A 927 -88.46 46.32 -113.53
N GLU A 928 -89.17 45.20 -113.35
CA GLU A 928 -88.64 43.87 -113.07
C GLU A 928 -87.68 43.40 -114.17
N ASP A 929 -86.40 43.38 -113.82
CA ASP A 929 -85.37 42.74 -114.63
C ASP A 929 -84.77 41.56 -113.86
N SER A 930 -84.73 40.39 -114.51
CA SER A 930 -84.35 39.11 -113.90
C SER A 930 -82.92 39.11 -113.35
N GLU A 931 -82.07 40.01 -113.85
CA GLU A 931 -80.67 40.12 -113.45
C GLU A 931 -80.48 40.81 -112.08
N ALA A 932 -81.39 41.72 -111.70
CA ALA A 932 -81.34 42.44 -110.42
C ALA A 932 -81.74 41.54 -109.24
N LYS A 933 -82.72 40.64 -109.43
CA LYS A 933 -83.14 39.66 -108.40
C LYS A 933 -82.05 38.62 -108.11
N SER A 934 -81.29 38.18 -109.13
CA SER A 934 -80.18 37.22 -108.95
C SER A 934 -79.02 37.82 -108.15
N LYS A 935 -78.58 39.05 -108.48
CA LYS A 935 -77.49 39.73 -107.77
C LYS A 935 -77.85 40.09 -106.32
N ILE A 936 -79.12 40.41 -106.04
CA ILE A 936 -79.59 40.61 -104.65
C ILE A 936 -79.51 39.31 -103.85
N HIS A 937 -79.82 38.16 -104.45
CA HIS A 937 -79.74 36.87 -103.76
C HIS A 937 -78.28 36.46 -103.49
N GLU A 938 -77.37 36.64 -104.45
CA GLU A 938 -75.94 36.34 -104.28
C GLU A 938 -75.31 37.18 -103.15
N LEU A 939 -75.54 38.49 -103.17
CA LEU A 939 -75.06 39.40 -102.12
C LEU A 939 -75.69 39.10 -100.75
N SER A 940 -76.92 38.56 -100.71
CA SER A 940 -77.58 38.20 -99.46
C SER A 940 -77.01 36.93 -98.83
N GLU A 941 -76.52 35.96 -99.61
CA GLU A 941 -75.87 34.76 -99.07
C GLU A 941 -74.40 35.05 -98.67
N GLU A 942 -73.66 35.85 -99.45
CA GLU A 942 -72.30 36.28 -99.07
C GLU A 942 -72.29 37.10 -97.77
N LEU A 943 -73.30 37.95 -97.57
CA LEU A 943 -73.49 38.69 -96.32
C LEU A 943 -73.76 37.74 -95.14
N LYS A 944 -74.47 36.63 -95.37
CA LYS A 944 -74.83 35.64 -94.34
C LYS A 944 -73.61 34.83 -93.88
N ASP A 945 -72.72 34.44 -94.80
CA ASP A 945 -71.45 33.78 -94.46
C ASP A 945 -70.51 34.73 -93.68
N LYS A 946 -70.49 36.02 -94.02
CA LYS A 946 -69.71 37.03 -93.27
C LYS A 946 -70.27 37.30 -91.87
N TYR A 947 -71.59 37.23 -91.69
CA TYR A 947 -72.20 37.28 -90.36
C TYR A 947 -71.82 36.07 -89.48
N ALA A 948 -71.73 34.87 -90.04
CA ALA A 948 -71.30 33.67 -89.31
C ALA A 948 -69.80 33.72 -88.89
N GLU A 949 -68.93 34.31 -89.72
CA GLU A 949 -67.51 34.56 -89.38
C GLU A 949 -67.36 35.55 -88.21
N MET A 950 -68.19 36.60 -88.17
CA MET A 950 -68.18 37.60 -87.09
C MET A 950 -68.66 36.99 -85.75
N GLU A 951 -69.69 36.15 -85.78
CA GLU A 951 -70.25 35.50 -84.59
C GLU A 951 -69.25 34.54 -83.92
N SER A 952 -68.40 33.87 -84.71
CA SER A 952 -67.30 33.03 -84.19
C SER A 952 -66.25 33.86 -83.41
N ILE A 953 -65.86 35.02 -83.94
CA ILE A 953 -64.89 35.94 -83.31
C ILE A 953 -65.49 36.58 -82.05
N GLU A 954 -66.79 36.90 -82.03
CA GLU A 954 -67.47 37.43 -80.85
C GLU A 954 -67.54 36.42 -79.70
N SER A 955 -67.73 35.12 -80.00
CA SER A 955 -67.68 34.07 -78.97
C SER A 955 -66.29 33.95 -78.31
N LEU A 956 -65.21 34.19 -79.06
CA LEU A 956 -63.84 34.15 -78.56
C LEU A 956 -63.55 35.36 -77.66
N ASN A 957 -64.08 36.54 -78.01
CA ASN A 957 -63.98 37.74 -77.20
C ASN A 957 -64.76 37.63 -75.88
N GLN A 958 -65.93 36.98 -75.88
CA GLN A 958 -66.66 36.71 -74.63
C GLN A 958 -65.86 35.81 -73.66
N ALA A 959 -65.12 34.81 -74.17
CA ALA A 959 -64.25 33.97 -73.34
C ALA A 959 -63.05 34.75 -72.75
N LEU A 960 -62.51 35.72 -73.48
CA LEU A 960 -61.45 36.62 -72.99
C LEU A 960 -61.96 37.57 -71.90
N VAL A 961 -63.18 38.11 -72.03
CA VAL A 961 -63.82 38.94 -70.99
C VAL A 961 -64.04 38.15 -69.69
N ILE A 962 -64.40 36.86 -69.78
CA ILE A 962 -64.54 35.99 -68.59
C ILE A 962 -63.19 35.77 -67.90
N LYS A 963 -62.10 35.54 -68.66
CA LYS A 963 -60.74 35.39 -68.14
C LYS A 963 -60.19 36.69 -67.52
N GLU A 964 -60.49 37.84 -68.11
CA GLU A 964 -60.11 39.15 -67.57
C GLU A 964 -60.85 39.45 -66.25
N ARG A 965 -62.16 39.12 -66.17
CA ARG A 965 -62.92 39.18 -64.92
C ARG A 965 -62.32 38.30 -63.82
N GLN A 966 -61.95 37.06 -64.12
CA GLN A 966 -61.30 36.17 -63.15
C GLN A 966 -59.96 36.71 -62.64
N SER A 967 -59.12 37.27 -63.52
CA SER A 967 -57.85 37.88 -63.11
C SER A 967 -58.04 39.16 -62.29
N ASN A 968 -59.09 39.94 -62.58
CA ASN A 968 -59.44 41.13 -61.81
C ASN A 968 -59.97 40.75 -60.41
N ASP A 969 -60.76 39.67 -60.30
CA ASP A 969 -61.25 39.15 -59.01
C ASP A 969 -60.10 38.72 -58.09
N GLU A 970 -59.05 38.09 -58.63
CA GLU A 970 -57.85 37.71 -57.87
C GLU A 970 -57.05 38.94 -57.40
N LEU A 971 -56.94 39.98 -58.23
CA LEU A 971 -56.30 41.25 -57.85
C LEU A 971 -57.09 42.02 -56.77
N GLN A 972 -58.42 41.98 -56.82
CA GLN A 972 -59.28 42.55 -55.76
C GLN A 972 -59.14 41.75 -54.45
N TYR A 973 -59.06 40.42 -54.53
CA TYR A 973 -58.82 39.58 -53.36
C TYR A 973 -57.47 39.89 -52.68
N ALA A 974 -56.38 39.99 -53.45
CA ALA A 974 -55.07 40.36 -52.93
C ALA A 974 -55.07 41.75 -52.26
N ARG A 975 -55.82 42.70 -52.82
CA ARG A 975 -55.98 44.05 -52.25
C ARG A 975 -56.73 44.03 -50.91
N LYS A 976 -57.77 43.20 -50.79
CA LYS A 976 -58.54 43.01 -49.54
C LYS A 976 -57.65 42.46 -48.41
N VAL A 977 -56.87 41.43 -48.69
CA VAL A 977 -55.93 40.82 -47.72
C VAL A 977 -54.87 41.84 -47.24
N LEU A 978 -54.39 42.71 -48.13
CA LEU A 978 -53.43 43.76 -47.76
C LEU A 978 -54.04 44.86 -46.88
N ILE A 979 -55.32 45.22 -47.09
CA ILE A 979 -56.03 46.16 -46.20
C ILE A 979 -56.17 45.58 -44.80
N GLU A 980 -56.53 44.30 -44.68
CA GLU A 980 -56.61 43.59 -43.39
C GLU A 980 -55.24 43.54 -42.69
N GLY A 981 -54.18 43.17 -43.41
CA GLY A 981 -52.83 43.06 -42.82
C GLY A 981 -52.16 44.39 -42.45
N PHE A 982 -52.52 45.52 -43.09
CA PHE A 982 -51.95 46.83 -42.76
C PHE A 982 -52.51 47.44 -41.46
N GLN A 983 -53.62 46.92 -40.91
CA GLN A 983 -54.21 47.42 -39.66
C GLN A 983 -53.29 47.18 -38.44
N ASP A 984 -52.46 46.13 -38.48
CA ASP A 984 -51.61 45.71 -37.35
C ASP A 984 -50.17 46.25 -37.41
N ILE A 985 -49.76 46.91 -38.49
CA ILE A 985 -48.34 47.23 -38.79
C ILE A 985 -47.98 48.72 -38.61
N ILE A 986 -48.96 49.63 -38.46
CA ILE A 986 -48.69 51.07 -38.45
C ILE A 986 -48.47 51.59 -37.02
N VAL A 987 -47.23 51.94 -36.70
CA VAL A 987 -46.87 52.77 -35.54
C VAL A 987 -46.28 54.09 -36.04
N GLY A 988 -47.09 55.16 -36.10
CA GLY A 988 -46.65 56.53 -36.41
C GLY A 988 -47.02 57.07 -37.81
N ARG A 989 -46.64 58.33 -38.09
CA ARG A 989 -46.90 59.02 -39.38
C ARG A 989 -46.14 58.33 -40.52
N THR A 990 -46.87 57.74 -41.47
CA THR A 990 -46.31 57.00 -42.62
C THR A 990 -46.93 57.48 -43.94
N ASN A 991 -46.20 57.32 -45.05
CA ASN A 991 -46.62 57.85 -46.36
C ASN A 991 -47.64 56.94 -47.10
N ILE A 992 -47.71 55.66 -46.73
CA ILE A 992 -48.68 54.68 -47.25
C ILE A 992 -49.47 54.13 -46.05
N GLY A 993 -50.79 54.18 -46.10
CA GLY A 993 -51.65 53.68 -45.02
C GLY A 993 -53.09 53.47 -45.47
N ILE A 994 -54.02 53.35 -44.51
CA ILE A 994 -55.44 53.11 -44.77
C ILE A 994 -56.21 54.44 -44.60
N LYS A 995 -56.97 54.85 -45.63
CA LYS A 995 -57.92 55.97 -45.56
C LYS A 995 -59.35 55.42 -45.59
N ARG A 996 -60.26 55.94 -44.77
CA ARG A 996 -61.70 55.62 -44.86
C ARG A 996 -62.36 56.64 -45.78
N MET A 997 -62.98 56.16 -46.85
CA MET A 997 -63.61 57.01 -47.87
C MET A 997 -65.03 57.35 -47.45
N GLY A 998 -65.39 58.63 -47.63
CA GLY A 998 -66.71 59.17 -47.32
C GLY A 998 -67.04 59.29 -45.84
N VAL A 999 -66.03 59.65 -45.07
CA VAL A 999 -66.15 60.19 -43.71
C VAL A 999 -65.74 61.65 -43.76
N ILE A 1000 -66.46 62.51 -43.03
CA ILE A 1000 -66.08 63.92 -42.92
C ILE A 1000 -64.84 63.99 -42.02
N ASP A 1001 -63.82 64.76 -42.41
CA ASP A 1001 -62.68 65.01 -41.52
C ASP A 1001 -63.14 65.90 -40.37
N PHE A 1002 -63.52 65.25 -39.27
CA PHE A 1002 -64.07 65.91 -38.09
C PHE A 1002 -63.19 67.07 -37.60
N LYS A 1003 -61.86 66.91 -37.62
CA LYS A 1003 -60.95 67.96 -37.11
C LYS A 1003 -60.92 69.17 -38.04
N ALA A 1004 -60.90 68.93 -39.35
CA ALA A 1004 -60.99 70.02 -40.34
C ALA A 1004 -62.37 70.70 -40.29
N PHE A 1005 -63.44 69.91 -40.13
CA PHE A 1005 -64.80 70.38 -40.00
C PHE A 1005 -65.01 71.29 -38.78
N THR A 1006 -64.59 70.84 -37.60
CA THR A 1006 -64.65 71.64 -36.37
C THR A 1006 -63.85 72.92 -36.48
N ASN A 1007 -62.67 72.88 -37.10
CA ASN A 1007 -61.86 74.08 -37.30
C ASN A 1007 -62.53 75.10 -38.24
N ALA A 1008 -63.11 74.64 -39.36
CA ALA A 1008 -63.83 75.52 -40.28
C ALA A 1008 -65.10 76.11 -39.62
N TYR A 1009 -65.81 75.32 -38.82
CA TYR A 1009 -66.97 75.78 -38.06
C TYR A 1009 -66.58 76.84 -37.01
N LYS A 1010 -65.52 76.59 -36.24
CA LYS A 1010 -64.99 77.54 -35.24
C LYS A 1010 -64.51 78.86 -35.81
N GLN A 1011 -64.01 78.87 -37.05
CA GLN A 1011 -63.59 80.12 -37.68
C GLN A 1011 -64.76 81.03 -38.04
N ARG A 1012 -66.00 80.50 -38.07
CA ARG A 1012 -67.21 81.27 -38.43
C ARG A 1012 -68.20 81.45 -37.28
N SER A 1013 -68.28 80.53 -36.33
CA SER A 1013 -69.20 80.60 -35.19
C SER A 1013 -68.55 81.28 -33.97
N LEU A 1014 -69.27 82.23 -33.37
CA LEU A 1014 -68.90 82.91 -32.12
C LEU A 1014 -69.57 82.28 -30.88
N GLU A 1015 -70.20 81.11 -31.03
CA GLU A 1015 -70.89 80.40 -29.94
C GLU A 1015 -69.90 79.82 -28.92
N GLU A 1016 -70.20 79.98 -27.62
CA GLU A 1016 -69.33 79.51 -26.52
C GLU A 1016 -69.12 77.99 -26.51
N ASP A 1017 -70.05 77.22 -27.07
CA ASP A 1017 -69.98 75.75 -27.18
C ASP A 1017 -69.72 75.26 -28.63
N ALA A 1018 -69.01 76.04 -29.45
CA ALA A 1018 -68.78 75.75 -30.87
C ALA A 1018 -68.16 74.37 -31.16
N ASP A 1019 -67.42 73.76 -30.22
CA ASP A 1019 -66.93 72.38 -30.37
C ASP A 1019 -68.06 71.34 -30.36
N VAL A 1020 -69.04 71.51 -29.46
CA VAL A 1020 -70.18 70.59 -29.33
C VAL A 1020 -71.13 70.80 -30.50
N SER A 1021 -71.45 72.05 -30.84
CA SER A 1021 -72.28 72.39 -32.01
C SER A 1021 -71.65 71.89 -33.32
N ALA A 1022 -70.33 72.03 -33.50
CA ALA A 1022 -69.64 71.46 -34.67
C ALA A 1022 -69.73 69.94 -34.71
N ALA A 1023 -69.66 69.27 -33.55
CA ALA A 1023 -69.74 67.82 -33.47
C ALA A 1023 -71.14 67.28 -33.78
N GLU A 1024 -72.17 67.96 -33.29
CA GLU A 1024 -73.57 67.67 -33.58
C GLU A 1024 -73.87 67.89 -35.05
N LEU A 1025 -73.45 69.02 -35.62
CA LEU A 1025 -73.63 69.33 -37.04
C LEU A 1025 -72.86 68.34 -37.93
N CYS A 1026 -71.62 68.02 -37.60
CA CYS A 1026 -70.83 67.03 -38.35
C CYS A 1026 -71.49 65.65 -38.32
N SER A 1027 -72.00 65.22 -37.14
CA SER A 1027 -72.69 63.94 -36.99
C SER A 1027 -74.02 63.91 -37.75
N LEU A 1028 -74.76 65.03 -37.74
CA LEU A 1028 -76.00 65.18 -38.50
C LEU A 1028 -75.73 65.04 -40.00
N TRP A 1029 -74.72 65.73 -40.53
CA TRP A 1029 -74.36 65.61 -41.94
C TRP A 1029 -73.73 64.26 -42.31
N GLU A 1030 -72.99 63.62 -41.42
CA GLU A 1030 -72.58 62.24 -41.64
C GLU A 1030 -73.77 61.27 -41.73
N ASN A 1031 -74.83 61.50 -40.95
CA ASN A 1031 -76.05 60.69 -41.02
C ASN A 1031 -76.85 60.99 -42.30
N GLU A 1032 -76.95 62.25 -42.70
CA GLU A 1032 -77.55 62.62 -43.98
C GLU A 1032 -76.78 62.02 -45.16
N ILE A 1033 -75.44 62.07 -45.16
CA ILE A 1033 -74.60 61.43 -46.20
C ILE A 1033 -74.86 59.92 -46.31
N LYS A 1034 -75.11 59.26 -45.17
CA LYS A 1034 -75.44 57.82 -45.09
C LYS A 1034 -76.90 57.51 -45.42
N ASN A 1035 -77.76 58.53 -45.50
CA ASN A 1035 -79.17 58.35 -45.81
C ASN A 1035 -79.35 57.82 -47.23
N SER A 1036 -79.93 56.63 -47.36
CA SER A 1036 -80.17 55.98 -48.64
C SER A 1036 -81.20 56.69 -49.50
N ASP A 1037 -82.04 57.56 -48.93
CA ASP A 1037 -83.08 58.25 -49.69
C ASP A 1037 -82.59 59.58 -50.29
N TRP A 1038 -81.39 60.05 -49.91
CA TRP A 1038 -80.80 61.28 -50.44
C TRP A 1038 -79.72 60.99 -51.48
N HIS A 1039 -80.01 61.29 -52.75
CA HIS A 1039 -79.16 60.99 -53.90
C HIS A 1039 -78.94 62.24 -54.77
N PRO A 1040 -78.07 63.17 -54.35
CA PRO A 1040 -77.88 64.45 -55.03
C PRO A 1040 -77.00 64.36 -56.31
N PHE A 1041 -76.79 63.16 -56.86
CA PHE A 1041 -75.98 62.95 -58.06
C PHE A 1041 -76.87 62.64 -59.28
N ARG A 1042 -76.76 63.43 -60.36
CA ARG A 1042 -77.44 63.14 -61.64
C ARG A 1042 -76.52 62.51 -62.69
N VAL A 1043 -75.25 62.93 -62.79
CA VAL A 1043 -74.22 62.34 -63.67
C VAL A 1043 -72.82 62.65 -63.09
N VAL A 1044 -72.49 62.04 -61.94
CA VAL A 1044 -71.17 62.12 -61.24
C VAL A 1044 -70.74 63.52 -60.73
N MET A 1045 -71.40 64.61 -61.11
CA MET A 1045 -71.22 65.94 -60.50
C MET A 1045 -72.40 66.28 -59.57
N VAL A 1046 -72.09 66.95 -58.46
CA VAL A 1046 -73.04 67.50 -57.49
C VAL A 1046 -73.19 68.98 -57.80
N ASP A 1047 -74.23 69.36 -58.52
CA ASP A 1047 -74.57 70.76 -58.76
C ASP A 1047 -76.07 70.94 -58.52
N ASP A 1048 -76.44 72.01 -57.80
CA ASP A 1048 -77.81 72.45 -57.46
C ASP A 1048 -78.67 71.50 -56.61
N ASP A 1049 -78.08 70.78 -55.63
CA ASP A 1049 -78.87 70.10 -54.59
C ASP A 1049 -79.30 71.07 -53.49
N GLY A 1050 -80.62 71.13 -53.22
CA GLY A 1050 -81.22 72.08 -52.30
C GLY A 1050 -80.65 72.02 -50.88
N LYS A 1051 -80.37 70.82 -50.35
CA LYS A 1051 -79.81 70.65 -49.00
C LYS A 1051 -78.37 71.16 -48.92
N LEU A 1052 -77.55 70.93 -49.95
CA LEU A 1052 -76.18 71.43 -49.99
C LEU A 1052 -76.12 72.95 -50.22
N CYS A 1053 -77.06 73.52 -50.97
CA CYS A 1053 -77.19 74.97 -51.10
C CYS A 1053 -77.54 75.64 -49.78
N GLU A 1054 -78.50 75.11 -49.04
CA GLU A 1054 -78.83 75.58 -47.67
C GLU A 1054 -77.60 75.49 -46.74
N LEU A 1055 -76.89 74.35 -46.74
CA LEU A 1055 -75.66 74.18 -45.96
C LEU A 1055 -74.59 75.23 -46.31
N LYS A 1056 -74.46 75.55 -47.60
CA LYS A 1056 -73.49 76.54 -48.09
C LYS A 1056 -73.87 77.95 -47.65
N GLU A 1057 -75.15 78.30 -47.68
CA GLU A 1057 -75.65 79.61 -47.25
C GLU A 1057 -75.53 79.79 -45.72
N GLU A 1058 -75.88 78.77 -44.93
CA GLU A 1058 -75.87 78.86 -43.47
C GLU A 1058 -74.47 78.76 -42.86
N HIS A 1059 -73.66 77.80 -43.32
CA HIS A 1059 -72.39 77.45 -42.67
C HIS A 1059 -71.15 77.71 -43.53
N GLY A 1060 -71.35 78.14 -44.77
CA GLY A 1060 -70.29 78.55 -45.68
C GLY A 1060 -69.75 77.46 -46.59
N GLU A 1061 -69.03 77.91 -47.61
CA GLU A 1061 -68.51 77.08 -48.70
C GLU A 1061 -67.52 76.00 -48.24
N GLU A 1062 -66.73 76.26 -47.20
CA GLU A 1062 -65.71 75.31 -46.74
C GLU A 1062 -66.33 74.07 -46.06
N ILE A 1063 -67.37 74.29 -45.24
CA ILE A 1063 -68.14 73.20 -44.61
C ILE A 1063 -68.92 72.41 -45.66
N CYS A 1064 -69.61 73.11 -46.55
CA CYS A 1064 -70.33 72.47 -47.64
C CYS A 1064 -69.38 71.63 -48.51
N ALA A 1065 -68.21 72.15 -48.90
CA ALA A 1065 -67.22 71.42 -49.67
C ALA A 1065 -66.71 70.14 -48.97
N MET A 1066 -66.59 70.14 -47.63
CA MET A 1066 -66.22 68.94 -46.89
C MET A 1066 -67.31 67.86 -46.91
N VAL A 1067 -68.57 68.25 -46.74
CA VAL A 1067 -69.73 67.34 -46.86
C VAL A 1067 -69.85 66.81 -48.29
N THR A 1068 -69.78 67.68 -49.30
CA THR A 1068 -69.80 67.31 -50.72
C THR A 1068 -68.67 66.37 -51.07
N LYS A 1069 -67.46 66.59 -50.55
CA LYS A 1069 -66.32 65.70 -50.77
C LYS A 1069 -66.54 64.32 -50.16
N ALA A 1070 -67.01 64.23 -48.93
CA ALA A 1070 -67.31 62.95 -48.30
C ALA A 1070 -68.42 62.20 -49.07
N LEU A 1071 -69.42 62.93 -49.55
CA LEU A 1071 -70.50 62.38 -50.36
C LEU A 1071 -69.99 61.87 -51.72
N LEU A 1072 -69.13 62.62 -52.41
CA LEU A 1072 -68.48 62.22 -53.67
C LEU A 1072 -67.63 60.96 -53.48
N GLU A 1073 -66.86 60.89 -52.39
CA GLU A 1073 -66.06 59.70 -52.07
C GLU A 1073 -66.95 58.46 -51.83
N LEU A 1074 -68.10 58.61 -51.16
CA LEU A 1074 -69.06 57.51 -51.01
C LEU A 1074 -69.68 57.08 -52.34
N ASN A 1075 -70.00 58.04 -53.21
CA ASN A 1075 -70.54 57.74 -54.54
C ASN A 1075 -69.52 57.05 -55.46
N GLU A 1076 -68.23 57.38 -55.32
CA GLU A 1076 -67.17 56.75 -56.12
C GLU A 1076 -66.83 55.34 -55.61
N TYR A 1077 -66.76 55.14 -54.29
CA TYR A 1077 -66.23 53.89 -53.71
C TYR A 1077 -67.32 52.91 -53.23
N ASN A 1078 -68.52 53.39 -52.89
CA ASN A 1078 -69.63 52.56 -52.43
C ASN A 1078 -71.01 53.20 -52.74
N PRO A 1079 -71.33 53.48 -54.02
CA PRO A 1079 -72.52 54.22 -54.40
C PRO A 1079 -73.83 53.59 -53.90
N SER A 1080 -73.87 52.25 -53.81
CA SER A 1080 -75.07 51.50 -53.39
C SER A 1080 -75.16 51.25 -51.89
N GLY A 1081 -74.03 51.13 -51.18
CA GLY A 1081 -74.01 50.71 -49.78
C GLY A 1081 -74.10 51.86 -48.77
N ARG A 1082 -73.73 53.09 -49.13
CA ARG A 1082 -73.82 54.29 -48.27
C ARG A 1082 -73.13 54.17 -46.90
N TYR A 1083 -72.10 53.32 -46.79
CA TYR A 1083 -71.23 53.22 -45.61
C TYR A 1083 -69.74 53.41 -45.98
N PRO A 1084 -68.90 53.94 -45.06
CA PRO A 1084 -67.49 54.19 -45.33
C PRO A 1084 -66.70 52.94 -45.68
N VAL A 1085 -65.84 53.03 -46.70
CA VAL A 1085 -65.00 51.91 -47.16
C VAL A 1085 -63.52 52.22 -46.91
N PRO A 1086 -62.76 51.31 -46.26
CA PRO A 1086 -61.31 51.47 -46.10
C PRO A 1086 -60.59 51.19 -47.42
N GLU A 1087 -59.58 52.01 -47.74
CA GLU A 1087 -58.79 51.87 -48.96
C GLU A 1087 -57.30 52.14 -48.71
N LEU A 1088 -56.42 51.45 -49.45
CA LEU A 1088 -54.97 51.67 -49.43
C LEU A 1088 -54.65 53.01 -50.10
N TRP A 1089 -54.06 53.92 -49.33
CA TRP A 1089 -53.86 55.30 -49.71
C TRP A 1089 -52.39 55.71 -49.66
N ASN A 1090 -51.96 56.46 -50.67
CA ASN A 1090 -50.68 57.16 -50.65
C ASN A 1090 -50.94 58.60 -50.21
N PHE A 1091 -50.67 58.88 -48.94
CA PHE A 1091 -50.91 60.20 -48.34
C PHE A 1091 -49.99 61.30 -48.87
N LYS A 1092 -48.84 60.92 -49.47
CA LYS A 1092 -47.93 61.89 -50.10
C LYS A 1092 -48.47 62.37 -51.45
N GLU A 1093 -48.97 61.45 -52.27
CA GLU A 1093 -49.48 61.73 -53.62
C GLU A 1093 -51.00 62.02 -53.62
N ASN A 1094 -51.65 61.93 -52.45
CA ASN A 1094 -53.08 62.09 -52.23
C ASN A 1094 -53.96 61.29 -53.22
N ARG A 1095 -53.60 60.03 -53.47
CA ARG A 1095 -54.34 59.12 -54.35
C ARG A 1095 -54.33 57.69 -53.83
N LYS A 1096 -55.18 56.85 -54.42
CA LYS A 1096 -55.18 55.39 -54.25
C LYS A 1096 -53.76 54.83 -54.48
N ALA A 1097 -53.25 54.06 -53.51
CA ALA A 1097 -51.96 53.40 -53.62
C ALA A 1097 -52.05 52.19 -54.57
N THR A 1098 -51.01 51.96 -55.35
CA THR A 1098 -50.88 50.78 -56.20
C THR A 1098 -50.34 49.59 -55.39
N LEU A 1099 -50.68 48.36 -55.79
CA LEU A 1099 -50.18 47.14 -55.14
C LEU A 1099 -48.64 47.09 -55.09
N LYS A 1100 -47.98 47.58 -56.14
CA LYS A 1100 -46.51 47.68 -56.21
C LYS A 1100 -45.94 48.62 -55.16
N GLU A 1101 -46.55 49.79 -54.95
CA GLU A 1101 -46.12 50.75 -53.90
C GLU A 1101 -46.24 50.15 -52.50
N VAL A 1102 -47.32 49.40 -52.25
CA VAL A 1102 -47.60 48.75 -50.97
C VAL A 1102 -46.60 47.62 -50.68
N VAL A 1103 -46.34 46.74 -51.65
CA VAL A 1103 -45.36 45.64 -51.51
C VAL A 1103 -43.93 46.18 -51.32
N GLN A 1104 -43.55 47.23 -52.06
CA GLN A 1104 -42.24 47.86 -51.92
C GLN A 1104 -42.05 48.49 -50.53
N TYR A 1105 -43.11 49.11 -49.97
CA TYR A 1105 -43.09 49.66 -48.62
C TYR A 1105 -42.87 48.56 -47.57
N VAL A 1106 -43.60 47.44 -47.65
CA VAL A 1106 -43.47 46.30 -46.73
C VAL A 1106 -42.05 45.71 -46.78
N LEU A 1107 -41.51 45.48 -47.99
CA LEU A 1107 -40.15 44.95 -48.16
C LEU A 1107 -39.07 45.87 -47.57
N ASN A 1108 -39.25 47.20 -47.69
CA ASN A 1108 -38.31 48.18 -47.14
C ASN A 1108 -38.37 48.23 -45.61
N GLN A 1109 -39.55 48.11 -45.00
CA GLN A 1109 -39.69 48.02 -43.54
C GLN A 1109 -39.05 46.74 -43.00
N TRP A 1110 -39.27 45.61 -43.68
CA TRP A 1110 -38.64 44.34 -43.33
C TRP A 1110 -37.11 44.41 -43.38
N LYS A 1111 -36.53 45.02 -44.43
CA LYS A 1111 -35.08 45.25 -44.55
C LYS A 1111 -34.51 46.15 -43.45
N LYS A 1112 -35.25 47.20 -43.04
CA LYS A 1112 -34.81 48.09 -41.94
C LYS A 1112 -34.79 47.37 -40.59
N ASN A 1113 -35.80 46.55 -40.29
CA ASN A 1113 -35.83 45.76 -39.05
C ASN A 1113 -34.76 44.66 -39.00
N LYS A 1114 -34.31 44.16 -40.16
CA LYS A 1114 -33.21 43.18 -40.25
C LYS A 1114 -31.82 43.77 -39.95
N ARG A 1115 -31.63 45.09 -40.05
CA ARG A 1115 -30.35 45.79 -39.74
C ARG A 1115 -30.24 46.31 -38.30
N LYS A 1116 -31.31 46.24 -37.50
CA LYS A 1116 -31.34 46.67 -36.09
C LYS A 1116 -31.32 45.51 -35.08
N ARG A 1117 -31.01 44.29 -35.51
CA ARG A 1117 -30.77 43.14 -34.64
C ARG A 1117 -29.37 42.59 -34.80
#